data_AF-A0A182PP07-F1
#
_entry.id   AF-A0A182PP07-F1
#
_cell.length_a   1.000
_cell.length_b   1.000
_cell.length_c   1.000
_cell.angle_alpha   90.00
_cell.angle_beta   90.00
_cell.angle_gamma   90.00
#
_symmetry.space_group_name_H-M   'P 1'
#
loop_
_entity.id
_entity.type
_entity.pdbx_description
1 polymer ?
#
loop_
_entity_poly.entity_id
_entity_poly.type
_entity_poly.pdbx_seq_one_letter_code
_entity_poly.pdbx_strand_id
1 'polypeptide(L)'
;MFRCGWYSLRSSHGVVGGSGASWAYYFPQFAARVCPFSSKDGGDEPPPITESGSGTTSTTTGSKKFVRNATILVQQGCDIQELPVVVRKIAEDEFVSFVSNKIITAPPATSSSSTGEITIPSDLQAALESDKEIIKSIDGCHSTKGVLSLLAEREADESGAGGFGPAVAIRALEKILKVESLLELKELEETEPFERIVNCIVFHADSKAILDMLDELRSYLELPKTIDMMGNELVYRCSENALSIEECCDAIEVLTQCRRPEMVEKFWSGIADQEKSITERNVHFVFSSLPYLKVSRRAVLTVLERRIPQLWWQMSPSVTIEVLQALVACKLSPYRVIHALARWLNTNIHAVAEDELGAILEAFTNLAYSDAQIERAIERYVKAKGVKISSQNLIVTILRHCEEFRLRNAHILNGCCEFFIANFNQLEPSYLKALFCPFGYLDFVPTNATKFFDTLNMFLDLHFAKIRPTDTIDIMFAYVCLERFPLNFVNRIFNPYFLDVLHAKTRPERLDAVRGKLKVFDTGLTLECADYDGPLLPRDHSAKAVFHDGRIKRIINYITTELEELAGGPECMTKYSVLQHLPVNSLYLVDVIFHPSGLGNIFSLNTMKERNINVAILVQLPEYFDSTGKYLIGPQVMRIRHLRRLGLKVVTLRFDVLYKLKIHPQELRDRVIKSPAEIEVLRYVARVSSDAHKAVMKAMAPGMHEYQAEAEFLRHSYAVGGCRHVSYTCICGAGTNSAILHYGHAGSPNDCAIRDGDMCLFDMGANYGGYAADITCSFPANGKFTDDQKLIYNAVLAARDAVCGAAREGVSWVDMHLLANRVMLEELRKGQLLQGDVDEMMEAGLNAIFQPHGLGHFLGLDVHDVGGYLPGCPERSSKAGVNRLRTARTLKAGMYLTIEPGCYFIEPLLNKAYADPTMSKFLVKENLDRFRNFGGVRIEDDVLITKTGIENFTLVPRTVDEIEAWMAK
;
A
#
# COMPACT_ATOMS: atom_id res chain seq x y z
N MET A 1 27.09 -3.69 1.32
CA MET A 1 27.46 -4.90 2.09
C MET A 1 26.34 -5.19 3.07
N PHE A 2 25.60 -6.28 2.85
CA PHE A 2 25.12 -7.20 3.89
C PHE A 2 24.59 -8.43 3.15
N ARG A 3 25.30 -9.55 3.33
CA ARG A 3 25.00 -10.88 2.78
C ARG A 3 23.82 -11.45 3.56
N CYS A 4 22.79 -11.95 2.88
CA CYS A 4 21.91 -12.99 3.43
C CYS A 4 22.33 -14.33 2.81
N GLY A 5 22.79 -15.22 3.69
CA GLY A 5 23.23 -16.57 3.35
C GLY A 5 22.04 -17.46 3.00
N TRP A 6 22.17 -18.16 1.87
CA TRP A 6 21.36 -19.30 1.51
C TRP A 6 21.98 -20.55 2.14
N TYR A 7 21.20 -21.31 2.90
CA TYR A 7 21.60 -22.66 3.32
C TYR A 7 21.45 -23.61 2.13
N SER A 8 22.59 -24.11 1.67
CA SER A 8 22.74 -25.23 0.75
C SER A 8 22.82 -26.52 1.57
N LEU A 9 21.94 -27.49 1.30
CA LEU A 9 22.18 -28.88 1.67
C LEU A 9 22.53 -29.66 0.39
N ARG A 10 23.81 -30.01 0.26
CA ARG A 10 24.32 -30.99 -0.70
C ARG A 10 24.55 -32.33 0.01
N SER A 11 23.89 -33.36 -0.51
CA SER A 11 24.35 -34.73 -0.78
C SER A 11 25.30 -35.45 0.19
N SER A 12 24.90 -36.65 0.59
CA SER A 12 25.79 -37.81 0.71
C SER A 12 25.10 -39.07 0.13
N HIS A 13 25.90 -39.86 -0.58
CA HIS A 13 25.52 -41.01 -1.40
C HIS A 13 25.13 -42.27 -0.58
N GLY A 14 24.29 -43.10 -1.19
CA GLY A 14 24.13 -44.52 -0.84
C GLY A 14 23.36 -45.26 -1.94
N VAL A 15 24.07 -46.03 -2.76
CA VAL A 15 23.56 -46.88 -3.86
C VAL A 15 23.21 -48.26 -3.31
N VAL A 16 21.99 -48.77 -3.56
CA VAL A 16 21.70 -50.21 -3.85
C VAL A 16 20.42 -50.26 -4.70
N GLY A 17 20.46 -51.00 -5.82
CA GLY A 17 19.36 -51.15 -6.78
C GLY A 17 18.35 -52.25 -6.46
N GLY A 18 17.32 -52.37 -7.31
CA GLY A 18 16.37 -53.49 -7.26
C GLY A 18 15.08 -53.25 -8.04
N SER A 19 15.05 -53.81 -9.25
CA SER A 19 13.93 -54.16 -10.14
C SER A 19 12.49 -54.27 -9.58
N GLY A 20 11.54 -53.78 -10.39
CA GLY A 20 10.46 -54.62 -10.95
C GLY A 20 9.09 -54.63 -10.26
N ALA A 21 8.05 -54.57 -11.11
CA ALA A 21 6.65 -54.98 -10.87
C ALA A 21 5.78 -54.06 -9.95
N SER A 22 4.46 -53.89 -10.10
CA SER A 22 3.47 -54.09 -11.16
C SER A 22 2.08 -53.72 -10.54
N TRP A 23 1.17 -53.08 -11.29
CA TRP A 23 -0.32 -53.15 -11.18
C TRP A 23 -0.98 -52.41 -10.00
N ALA A 24 -1.83 -51.41 -10.22
CA ALA A 24 -3.24 -51.45 -10.68
C ALA A 24 -4.27 -51.69 -9.54
N TYR A 25 -5.40 -51.01 -9.68
CA TYR A 25 -6.72 -51.17 -9.04
C TYR A 25 -7.14 -50.29 -7.83
N TYR A 26 -8.11 -49.41 -8.13
CA TYR A 26 -9.42 -49.18 -7.46
C TYR A 26 -9.55 -48.29 -6.21
N PHE A 27 -10.32 -47.20 -6.40
CA PHE A 27 -11.34 -46.72 -5.44
C PHE A 27 -12.39 -47.83 -5.22
N PRO A 28 -12.92 -48.03 -3.99
CA PRO A 28 -14.17 -47.33 -3.66
C PRO A 28 -14.42 -47.02 -2.17
N GLN A 29 -15.34 -46.07 -1.97
CA GLN A 29 -16.25 -45.90 -0.81
C GLN A 29 -15.67 -45.59 0.59
N PHE A 30 -15.95 -44.39 1.10
CA PHE A 30 -16.39 -44.22 2.49
C PHE A 30 -17.46 -43.14 2.59
N ALA A 31 -18.70 -43.58 2.80
CA ALA A 31 -19.76 -42.78 3.40
C ALA A 31 -19.76 -43.01 4.91
N ALA A 32 -20.06 -41.93 5.65
CA ALA A 32 -20.46 -41.90 7.05
C ALA A 32 -19.53 -42.57 8.08
N ARG A 33 -18.80 -41.73 8.84
CA ARG A 33 -18.62 -41.90 10.29
C ARG A 33 -18.11 -40.59 10.90
N VAL A 34 -19.07 -39.81 11.39
CA VAL A 34 -18.91 -39.05 12.62
C VAL A 34 -18.48 -40.04 13.69
N CYS A 35 -17.32 -39.81 14.30
CA CYS A 35 -16.88 -40.53 15.49
C CYS A 35 -16.13 -39.56 16.41
N PRO A 36 -16.17 -39.82 17.72
CA PRO A 36 -16.45 -38.82 18.73
C PRO A 36 -15.18 -38.48 19.51
N PHE A 37 -15.13 -37.27 20.07
CA PHE A 37 -14.19 -37.00 21.16
C PHE A 37 -14.60 -37.86 22.37
N SER A 38 -13.78 -38.87 22.65
CA SER A 38 -13.88 -39.75 23.82
C SER A 38 -13.25 -39.04 25.02
N SER A 39 -14.08 -38.72 26.01
CA SER A 39 -13.69 -38.48 27.39
C SER A 39 -13.71 -39.81 28.17
N LYS A 40 -12.59 -40.12 28.85
CA LYS A 40 -12.34 -41.11 29.92
C LYS A 40 -10.81 -41.10 30.08
N ASP A 41 -10.23 -40.61 31.18
CA ASP A 41 -10.44 -40.97 32.58
C ASP A 41 -10.87 -39.73 33.42
N GLY A 42 -11.83 -39.71 34.37
CA GLY A 42 -12.36 -40.70 35.31
C GLY A 42 -11.41 -40.82 36.51
N GLY A 43 -11.71 -40.52 37.78
CA GLY A 43 -12.81 -39.98 38.59
C GLY A 43 -12.13 -39.32 39.82
N ASP A 44 -12.77 -38.58 40.72
CA ASP A 44 -13.87 -38.99 41.58
C ASP A 44 -14.56 -37.76 42.20
N GLU A 45 -15.87 -37.86 42.38
CA GLU A 45 -16.70 -36.98 43.21
C GLU A 45 -16.36 -37.12 44.71
N PRO A 46 -16.61 -36.08 45.53
CA PRO A 46 -16.20 -36.05 46.93
C PRO A 46 -17.17 -36.83 47.85
N PRO A 47 -16.67 -37.48 48.93
CA PRO A 47 -17.52 -38.03 49.98
C PRO A 47 -17.93 -36.94 50.99
N PRO A 48 -18.99 -37.17 51.80
CA PRO A 48 -19.61 -36.17 52.64
C PRO A 48 -18.88 -35.94 53.98
N ILE A 49 -19.21 -34.79 54.56
CA ILE A 49 -18.76 -34.20 55.83
C ILE A 49 -18.89 -35.19 57.01
N THR A 50 -17.83 -35.30 57.81
CA THR A 50 -17.87 -35.76 59.20
C THR A 50 -17.04 -34.84 60.08
N GLU A 51 -17.70 -34.21 61.06
CA GLU A 51 -17.07 -33.56 62.21
C GLU A 51 -16.47 -34.61 63.17
N SER A 52 -15.26 -34.38 63.67
CA SER A 52 -14.84 -34.82 65.00
C SER A 52 -13.50 -34.19 65.43
N GLY A 53 -13.53 -33.43 66.54
CA GLY A 53 -12.44 -33.14 67.50
C GLY A 53 -11.18 -32.41 66.99
N SER A 54 -10.48 -31.51 67.69
CA SER A 54 -10.54 -30.87 69.01
C SER A 54 -9.11 -30.32 69.24
N GLY A 55 -8.97 -29.04 69.64
CA GLY A 55 -7.70 -28.43 70.09
C GLY A 55 -6.78 -27.99 68.93
N THR A 56 -6.16 -26.82 68.90
CA THR A 56 -5.86 -25.79 69.91
C THR A 56 -5.52 -24.50 69.17
N THR A 57 -5.84 -23.39 69.80
CA THR A 57 -5.52 -22.00 69.44
C THR A 57 -4.08 -21.76 68.95
N SER A 58 -3.92 -21.19 67.76
CA SER A 58 -2.90 -20.17 67.49
C SER A 58 -3.44 -19.15 66.47
N THR A 59 -3.68 -17.93 66.93
CA THR A 59 -3.88 -16.75 66.10
C THR A 59 -2.58 -16.43 65.37
N THR A 60 -2.46 -16.86 64.12
CA THR A 60 -1.43 -16.38 63.19
C THR A 60 -2.02 -15.30 62.30
N THR A 61 -1.49 -14.09 62.47
CA THR A 61 -1.60 -12.93 61.59
C THR A 61 -1.26 -13.32 60.15
N GLY A 62 -2.26 -13.34 59.28
CA GLY A 62 -2.10 -13.61 57.86
C GLY A 62 -1.49 -12.41 57.14
N SER A 63 -0.18 -12.45 56.90
CA SER A 63 0.48 -11.65 55.88
C SER A 63 -0.20 -11.90 54.52
N LYS A 64 -0.77 -10.86 53.90
CA LYS A 64 -1.28 -10.92 52.51
C LYS A 64 -0.13 -11.27 51.57
N LYS A 65 -0.08 -12.53 51.12
CA LYS A 65 0.85 -12.98 50.08
C LYS A 65 0.27 -12.63 48.71
N PHE A 66 0.90 -11.69 48.01
CA PHE A 66 0.59 -11.31 46.63
C PHE A 66 0.78 -12.49 45.65
N VAL A 67 -0.15 -12.62 44.69
CA VAL A 67 -0.02 -13.49 43.51
C VAL A 67 0.51 -12.65 42.35
N ARG A 68 1.69 -13.01 41.82
CA ARG A 68 2.58 -12.12 41.04
C ARG A 68 2.39 -12.06 39.51
N ASN A 69 1.45 -12.76 38.89
CA ASN A 69 1.45 -12.87 37.41
C ASN A 69 0.08 -12.56 36.79
N ALA A 70 0.01 -11.48 36.01
CA ALA A 70 -0.99 -11.32 34.96
C ALA A 70 -0.47 -12.00 33.69
N THR A 71 -1.25 -12.91 33.11
CA THR A 71 -0.89 -13.60 31.85
C THR A 71 -1.91 -13.23 30.79
N ILE A 72 -1.43 -12.65 29.69
CA ILE A 72 -2.22 -12.39 28.48
C ILE A 72 -2.00 -13.56 27.53
N LEU A 73 -3.06 -14.28 27.20
CA LEU A 73 -3.03 -15.32 26.17
C LEU A 73 -3.34 -14.66 24.82
N VAL A 74 -2.39 -14.74 23.89
CA VAL A 74 -2.58 -14.29 22.50
C VAL A 74 -2.39 -15.50 21.59
N GLN A 75 -3.46 -15.97 20.97
CA GLN A 75 -3.39 -17.05 19.98
C GLN A 75 -3.09 -16.44 18.60
N GLN A 76 -2.07 -16.96 17.90
CA GLN A 76 -1.75 -16.55 16.53
C GLN A 76 -2.76 -17.16 15.55
N GLY A 77 -3.76 -16.37 15.12
CA GLY A 77 -4.74 -16.80 14.11
C GLY A 77 -5.37 -15.60 13.38
N CYS A 78 -5.50 -15.70 12.06
CA CYS A 78 -5.81 -14.61 11.13
C CYS A 78 -7.32 -14.38 10.88
N ASP A 79 -8.12 -14.01 11.89
CA ASP A 79 -9.52 -13.59 11.68
C ASP A 79 -9.99 -12.50 12.66
N ILE A 80 -10.98 -11.67 12.26
CA ILE A 80 -11.20 -10.30 12.76
C ILE A 80 -12.19 -10.12 13.94
N GLN A 81 -12.45 -11.11 14.78
CA GLN A 81 -13.37 -10.94 15.93
C GLN A 81 -13.00 -11.72 17.20
N GLU A 82 -11.85 -11.45 17.84
CA GLU A 82 -11.58 -12.07 19.15
C GLU A 82 -10.88 -11.07 20.11
N LEU A 83 -11.55 -10.78 21.24
CA LEU A 83 -11.05 -9.93 22.33
C LEU A 83 -9.98 -10.68 23.14
N PRO A 84 -8.92 -10.01 23.63
CA PRO A 84 -7.94 -10.64 24.51
C PRO A 84 -8.60 -11.08 25.82
N VAL A 85 -8.35 -12.32 26.26
CA VAL A 85 -8.74 -12.79 27.58
C VAL A 85 -7.59 -12.54 28.55
N VAL A 86 -7.79 -11.60 29.48
CA VAL A 86 -6.88 -11.39 30.61
C VAL A 86 -7.25 -12.38 31.72
N VAL A 87 -6.41 -13.36 31.97
CA VAL A 87 -6.63 -14.33 33.04
C VAL A 87 -5.89 -13.85 34.29
N ARG A 88 -6.66 -13.37 35.27
CA ARG A 88 -6.17 -12.97 36.60
C ARG A 88 -6.31 -14.13 37.58
N LYS A 89 -5.26 -14.40 38.36
CA LYS A 89 -5.37 -15.27 39.55
C LYS A 89 -5.66 -14.37 40.74
N ILE A 90 -6.91 -14.41 41.20
CA ILE A 90 -7.46 -13.51 42.21
C ILE A 90 -7.28 -14.10 43.61
N ALA A 91 -7.10 -13.24 44.63
CA ALA A 91 -7.12 -13.69 46.02
C ALA A 91 -8.57 -14.00 46.46
N GLU A 92 -8.74 -14.83 47.50
CA GLU A 92 -10.04 -15.33 47.94
C GLU A 92 -10.98 -14.22 48.41
N ASP A 93 -10.44 -13.16 49.01
CA ASP A 93 -11.14 -11.94 49.43
C ASP A 93 -11.67 -11.11 48.25
N GLU A 94 -10.93 -11.04 47.15
CA GLU A 94 -11.36 -10.39 45.92
C GLU A 94 -12.44 -11.18 45.16
N PHE A 95 -12.38 -12.51 45.18
CA PHE A 95 -13.44 -13.35 44.61
C PHE A 95 -14.76 -13.15 45.36
N VAL A 96 -14.70 -13.07 46.69
CA VAL A 96 -15.87 -12.82 47.54
C VAL A 96 -16.47 -11.43 47.26
N SER A 97 -15.65 -10.41 47.04
CA SER A 97 -16.10 -9.07 46.62
C SER A 97 -16.83 -9.09 45.27
N PHE A 98 -16.24 -9.77 44.27
CA PHE A 98 -16.79 -9.87 42.92
C PHE A 98 -18.13 -10.65 42.86
N VAL A 99 -18.25 -11.76 43.60
CA VAL A 99 -19.46 -12.61 43.61
C VAL A 99 -20.58 -12.01 44.46
N SER A 100 -20.26 -11.16 45.45
CA SER A 100 -21.25 -10.60 46.38
C SER A 100 -21.97 -9.34 45.88
N ASN A 101 -21.63 -8.82 44.69
CA ASN A 101 -22.22 -7.59 44.11
C ASN A 101 -22.13 -6.36 45.04
N LYS A 102 -21.24 -6.38 46.04
CA LYS A 102 -20.94 -5.21 46.86
C LYS A 102 -19.89 -4.37 46.16
N ILE A 103 -20.38 -3.36 45.43
CA ILE A 103 -19.55 -2.29 44.89
C ILE A 103 -18.87 -1.59 46.08
N ILE A 104 -17.55 -1.72 46.20
CA ILE A 104 -16.76 -0.72 46.94
C ILE A 104 -16.75 0.50 46.04
N THR A 105 -17.63 1.44 46.34
CA THR A 105 -17.71 2.72 45.66
C THR A 105 -16.37 3.43 45.79
N ALA A 106 -15.67 3.63 44.67
CA ALA A 106 -14.69 4.69 44.56
C ALA A 106 -15.37 6.03 44.87
N PRO A 107 -14.72 6.99 45.54
CA PRO A 107 -15.27 8.34 45.67
C PRO A 107 -15.46 8.92 44.27
N PRO A 108 -16.55 9.66 44.01
CA PRO A 108 -16.83 10.19 42.68
C PRO A 108 -15.72 11.16 42.24
N ALA A 109 -15.25 10.97 41.01
CA ALA A 109 -14.37 11.90 40.32
C ALA A 109 -15.02 13.29 40.23
N THR A 110 -14.37 14.30 40.78
CA THR A 110 -14.77 15.70 40.61
C THR A 110 -14.55 16.11 39.15
N SER A 111 -15.66 16.28 38.42
CA SER A 111 -15.72 16.92 37.11
C SER A 111 -15.26 18.39 37.20
N SER A 112 -14.52 18.84 36.20
CA SER A 112 -13.97 20.18 36.07
C SER A 112 -15.00 21.28 35.78
N SER A 113 -14.73 22.44 36.39
CA SER A 113 -15.06 23.81 35.98
C SER A 113 -16.51 24.18 35.67
N SER A 114 -17.21 24.67 36.70
CA SER A 114 -18.03 25.86 36.60
C SER A 114 -17.69 26.79 37.77
N THR A 115 -17.35 28.04 37.45
CA THR A 115 -17.00 29.11 38.39
C THR A 115 -18.07 29.29 39.47
N GLY A 116 -17.73 28.91 40.69
CA GLY A 116 -18.45 29.22 41.93
C GLY A 116 -17.55 28.83 43.09
N GLU A 117 -17.34 29.74 44.04
CA GLU A 117 -16.53 29.49 45.24
C GLU A 117 -17.03 28.23 45.96
N ILE A 118 -16.22 27.17 45.98
CA ILE A 118 -16.47 25.96 46.76
C ILE A 118 -15.71 26.10 48.08
N THR A 119 -16.45 26.22 49.17
CA THR A 119 -15.94 26.10 50.53
C THR A 119 -15.45 24.66 50.74
N ILE A 120 -14.15 24.48 50.96
CA ILE A 120 -13.53 23.18 51.27
C ILE A 120 -14.03 22.73 52.65
N PRO A 121 -14.43 21.46 52.85
CA PRO A 121 -14.84 20.94 54.17
C PRO A 121 -13.72 21.11 55.21
N SER A 122 -14.06 21.53 56.43
CA SER A 122 -13.11 21.83 57.53
C SER A 122 -12.12 20.71 57.82
N ASP A 123 -12.55 19.46 57.66
CA ASP A 123 -11.78 18.27 58.04
C ASP A 123 -10.70 17.94 57.00
N LEU A 124 -10.94 18.24 55.72
CA LEU A 124 -9.96 18.08 54.65
C LEU A 124 -8.85 19.14 54.76
N GLN A 125 -9.22 20.34 55.21
CA GLN A 125 -8.30 21.47 55.39
C GLN A 125 -7.34 21.24 56.56
N ALA A 126 -7.83 20.63 57.66
CA ALA A 126 -7.01 20.22 58.80
C ALA A 126 -6.01 19.09 58.46
N ALA A 127 -6.42 18.11 57.65
CA ALA A 127 -5.53 17.06 57.17
C ALA A 127 -4.42 17.60 56.25
N LEU A 128 -4.77 18.51 55.33
CA LEU A 128 -3.83 19.21 54.44
C LEU A 128 -2.84 20.11 55.21
N GLU A 129 -3.25 20.71 56.31
CA GLU A 129 -2.36 21.48 57.20
C GLU A 129 -1.41 20.58 57.99
N SER A 130 -1.89 19.42 58.47
CA SER A 130 -1.04 18.42 59.13
C SER A 130 0.03 17.87 58.18
N ASP A 131 -0.32 17.52 56.94
CA ASP A 131 0.62 17.03 55.94
C ASP A 131 1.69 18.08 55.59
N LYS A 132 1.33 19.37 55.53
CA LYS A 132 2.28 20.48 55.29
C LYS A 132 3.29 20.66 56.43
N GLU A 133 2.88 20.45 57.68
CA GLU A 133 3.80 20.50 58.81
C GLU A 133 4.79 19.32 58.79
N ILE A 134 4.31 18.12 58.45
CA ILE A 134 5.15 16.93 58.34
C ILE A 134 6.16 17.09 57.20
N ILE A 135 5.73 17.61 56.04
CA ILE A 135 6.61 17.90 54.91
C ILE A 135 7.75 18.86 55.33
N LYS A 136 7.45 19.91 56.10
CA LYS A 136 8.49 20.81 56.64
C LYS A 136 9.46 20.09 57.59
N SER A 137 8.98 19.17 58.41
CA SER A 137 9.84 18.35 59.29
C SER A 137 10.72 17.38 58.51
N ILE A 138 10.20 16.77 57.43
CA ILE A 138 10.97 15.93 56.50
C ILE A 138 12.08 16.76 55.82
N ASP A 139 11.77 17.99 55.41
CA ASP A 139 12.75 18.88 54.80
C ASP A 139 13.92 19.22 55.72
N GLY A 140 13.64 19.33 57.03
CA GLY A 140 14.63 19.55 58.08
C GLY A 140 15.49 18.33 58.43
N CYS A 141 15.16 17.14 57.91
CA CYS A 141 15.97 15.94 58.15
C CYS A 141 17.26 15.95 57.31
N HIS A 142 18.36 15.49 57.92
CA HIS A 142 19.66 15.35 57.27
C HIS A 142 20.11 13.89 57.09
N SER A 143 19.31 12.92 57.51
CA SER A 143 19.58 11.48 57.36
C SER A 143 18.29 10.72 57.08
N THR A 144 18.38 9.60 56.35
CA THR A 144 17.22 8.72 56.10
C THR A 144 16.64 8.15 57.37
N LYS A 145 17.48 7.84 58.36
CA LYS A 145 17.02 7.41 59.68
C LYS A 145 16.09 8.44 60.32
N GLY A 146 16.39 9.74 60.19
CA GLY A 146 15.52 10.81 60.67
C GLY A 146 14.17 10.85 59.95
N VAL A 147 14.16 10.68 58.63
CA VAL A 147 12.92 10.63 57.82
C VAL A 147 12.07 9.41 58.20
N LEU A 148 12.67 8.22 58.29
CA LEU A 148 11.97 6.99 58.62
C LEU A 148 11.43 6.97 60.05
N SER A 149 12.18 7.52 61.03
CA SER A 149 11.70 7.62 62.42
C SER A 149 10.47 8.53 62.55
N LEU A 150 10.42 9.65 61.83
CA LEU A 150 9.24 10.54 61.83
C LEU A 150 7.97 9.85 61.30
N LEU A 151 8.13 8.91 60.38
CA LEU A 151 7.01 8.17 59.77
C LEU A 151 6.67 6.87 60.50
N ALA A 152 7.60 6.32 61.29
CA ALA A 152 7.41 5.09 62.06
C ALA A 152 6.50 5.28 63.28
N GLU A 153 6.41 6.49 63.83
CA GLU A 153 5.60 6.82 65.02
C GLU A 153 4.08 6.88 64.76
N ARG A 154 3.62 6.64 63.52
CA ARG A 154 2.20 6.68 63.15
C ARG A 154 1.70 5.30 62.71
N GLU A 155 0.67 4.80 63.42
CA GLU A 155 0.02 3.51 63.19
C GLU A 155 -0.56 3.41 61.77
N ALA A 156 -0.60 2.19 61.25
CA ALA A 156 -1.24 1.86 59.97
C ALA A 156 -2.74 1.63 60.22
N ASP A 157 -3.60 2.30 59.46
CA ASP A 157 -5.04 2.01 59.47
C ASP A 157 -5.31 0.65 58.78
N GLU A 158 -6.50 0.07 59.02
CA GLU A 158 -6.94 -1.25 58.52
C GLU A 158 -6.84 -1.43 56.98
N SER A 159 -6.64 -0.34 56.23
CA SER A 159 -6.46 -0.31 54.77
C SER A 159 -5.01 -0.52 54.29
N GLY A 160 -4.02 -0.52 55.19
CA GLY A 160 -2.60 -0.63 54.83
C GLY A 160 -1.95 0.68 54.36
N ALA A 161 -2.69 1.79 54.36
CA ALA A 161 -2.11 3.13 54.26
C ALA A 161 -1.32 3.42 55.55
N GLY A 162 -0.05 3.83 55.44
CA GLY A 162 0.60 4.48 56.58
C GLY A 162 -0.22 5.69 57.00
N GLY A 163 -0.27 6.05 58.30
CA GLY A 163 -1.04 7.19 58.81
C GLY A 163 -0.57 8.58 58.34
N PHE A 164 -0.17 8.71 57.08
CA PHE A 164 0.33 9.88 56.36
C PHE A 164 -0.10 9.82 54.88
N GLY A 165 -0.47 10.95 54.29
CA GLY A 165 -0.97 11.03 52.91
C GLY A 165 0.10 10.84 51.83
N PRO A 166 -0.31 10.68 50.55
CA PRO A 166 0.60 10.44 49.43
C PRO A 166 1.59 11.59 49.18
N ALA A 167 1.22 12.84 49.47
CA ALA A 167 2.13 13.99 49.35
C ALA A 167 3.31 13.92 50.35
N VAL A 168 3.04 13.43 51.57
CA VAL A 168 4.08 13.19 52.58
C VAL A 168 4.99 12.04 52.16
N ALA A 169 4.41 10.96 51.64
CA ALA A 169 5.16 9.80 51.14
C ALA A 169 6.07 10.14 49.95
N ILE A 170 5.57 10.90 48.98
CA ILE A 170 6.36 11.43 47.84
C ILE A 170 7.54 12.23 48.36
N ARG A 171 7.30 13.20 49.26
CA ARG A 171 8.37 14.05 49.77
C ARG A 171 9.40 13.27 50.60
N ALA A 172 8.95 12.28 51.36
CA ALA A 172 9.82 11.38 52.09
C ALA A 172 10.74 10.61 51.14
N LEU A 173 10.17 10.04 50.07
CA LEU A 173 10.94 9.29 49.07
C LEU A 173 11.95 10.19 48.34
N GLU A 174 11.54 11.38 47.86
CA GLU A 174 12.46 12.36 47.25
C GLU A 174 13.63 12.72 48.18
N LYS A 175 13.35 12.87 49.47
CA LYS A 175 14.37 13.21 50.46
C LYS A 175 15.35 12.06 50.67
N ILE A 176 14.85 10.83 50.77
CA ILE A 176 15.68 9.62 50.89
C ILE A 176 16.59 9.46 49.66
N LEU A 177 16.02 9.63 48.45
CA LEU A 177 16.78 9.56 47.19
C LEU A 177 17.91 10.60 47.08
N LYS A 178 17.76 11.76 47.74
CA LYS A 178 18.77 12.84 47.75
C LYS A 178 19.87 12.65 48.79
N VAL A 179 19.59 11.92 49.87
CA VAL A 179 20.48 11.82 51.04
C VAL A 179 21.36 10.57 50.97
N GLU A 180 20.83 9.45 50.49
CA GLU A 180 21.53 8.16 50.51
C GLU A 180 22.36 7.91 49.25
N SER A 181 23.41 7.10 49.40
CA SER A 181 24.13 6.57 48.25
C SER A 181 23.33 5.46 47.55
N LEU A 182 23.65 5.20 46.27
CA LEU A 182 22.99 4.14 45.48
C LEU A 182 23.07 2.74 46.13
N LEU A 183 24.14 2.46 46.87
CA LEU A 183 24.32 1.17 47.54
C LEU A 183 23.36 1.02 48.74
N GLU A 184 23.25 2.07 49.55
CA GLU A 184 22.36 2.12 50.72
C GLU A 184 20.90 2.09 50.32
N LEU A 185 20.53 2.76 49.23
CA LEU A 185 19.17 2.74 48.67
C LEU A 185 18.69 1.31 48.33
N LYS A 186 19.58 0.47 47.82
CA LYS A 186 19.25 -0.92 47.47
C LYS A 186 18.98 -1.79 48.71
N GLU A 187 19.70 -1.54 49.79
CA GLU A 187 19.45 -2.20 51.07
C GLU A 187 18.14 -1.69 51.71
N LEU A 188 17.89 -0.39 51.60
CA LEU A 188 16.67 0.26 52.09
C LEU A 188 15.41 -0.23 51.37
N GLU A 189 15.48 -0.51 50.07
CA GLU A 189 14.35 -1.00 49.26
C GLU A 189 13.71 -2.29 49.79
N GLU A 190 14.49 -3.10 50.53
CA GLU A 190 14.02 -4.34 51.15
C GLU A 190 13.47 -4.15 52.57
N THR A 191 13.49 -2.92 53.09
CA THR A 191 13.01 -2.63 54.45
C THR A 191 11.51 -2.32 54.46
N GLU A 192 10.81 -2.82 55.48
CA GLU A 192 9.37 -2.57 55.68
C GLU A 192 9.01 -1.07 55.74
N PRO A 193 9.77 -0.17 56.41
CA PRO A 193 9.46 1.26 56.42
C PRO A 193 9.52 1.90 55.03
N PHE A 194 10.48 1.51 54.19
CA PHE A 194 10.59 2.01 52.82
C PHE A 194 9.46 1.48 51.94
N GLU A 195 9.15 0.19 52.05
CA GLU A 195 8.02 -0.42 51.34
C GLU A 195 6.67 0.23 51.71
N ARG A 196 6.47 0.64 52.98
CA ARG A 196 5.29 1.40 53.40
C ARG A 196 5.17 2.76 52.70
N ILE A 197 6.27 3.48 52.52
CA ILE A 197 6.29 4.76 51.80
C ILE A 197 5.88 4.54 50.35
N VAL A 198 6.51 3.56 49.68
CA VAL A 198 6.22 3.24 48.27
C VAL A 198 4.77 2.79 48.09
N ASN A 199 4.26 1.90 48.96
CA ASN A 199 2.86 1.46 48.92
C ASN A 199 1.87 2.62 49.07
N CYS A 200 2.14 3.58 49.96
CA CYS A 200 1.28 4.76 50.10
C CYS A 200 1.19 5.56 48.79
N ILE A 201 2.30 5.72 48.08
CA ILE A 201 2.32 6.40 46.76
C ILE A 201 1.53 5.56 45.74
N VAL A 202 1.84 4.27 45.62
CA VAL A 202 1.23 3.37 44.63
C VAL A 202 -0.30 3.32 44.76
N PHE A 203 -0.83 3.17 45.98
CA PHE A 203 -2.26 2.96 46.18
C PHE A 203 -3.09 4.24 46.33
N HIS A 204 -2.47 5.38 46.67
CA HIS A 204 -3.22 6.59 47.02
C HIS A 204 -2.83 7.84 46.24
N ALA A 205 -1.71 7.86 45.52
CA ALA A 205 -1.35 8.99 44.67
C ALA A 205 -2.12 8.97 43.33
N ASP A 206 -2.33 10.14 42.75
CA ASP A 206 -2.88 10.24 41.39
C ASP A 206 -1.87 9.77 40.33
N SER A 207 -2.34 9.53 39.11
CA SER A 207 -1.52 8.92 38.05
C SER A 207 -0.34 9.80 37.66
N LYS A 208 -0.54 11.13 37.68
CA LYS A 208 0.49 12.11 37.41
C LYS A 208 1.61 12.08 38.45
N ALA A 209 1.28 12.03 39.74
CA ALA A 209 2.28 11.96 40.79
C ALA A 209 3.12 10.66 40.72
N ILE A 210 2.51 9.55 40.32
CA ILE A 210 3.26 8.29 40.07
C ILE A 210 4.20 8.45 38.87
N LEU A 211 3.75 9.08 37.78
CA LEU A 211 4.58 9.36 36.61
C LEU A 211 5.75 10.29 36.93
N ASP A 212 5.49 11.40 37.63
CA ASP A 212 6.53 12.37 38.04
C ASP A 212 7.60 11.70 38.91
N MET A 213 7.17 10.84 39.86
CA MET A 213 8.09 10.07 40.69
C MET A 213 8.89 9.04 39.88
N LEU A 214 8.25 8.36 38.92
CA LEU A 214 8.95 7.45 38.01
C LEU A 214 9.99 8.16 37.13
N ASP A 215 9.71 9.40 36.68
CA ASP A 215 10.68 10.21 35.93
C ASP A 215 11.88 10.59 36.80
N GLU A 216 11.69 10.88 38.09
CA GLU A 216 12.81 11.10 39.02
C GLU A 216 13.63 9.81 39.22
N LEU A 217 12.95 8.67 39.37
CA LEU A 217 13.55 7.34 39.52
C LEU A 217 14.35 6.88 38.30
N ARG A 218 14.25 7.54 37.13
CA ARG A 218 15.10 7.23 35.97
C ARG A 218 16.60 7.40 36.27
N SER A 219 16.95 8.24 37.26
CA SER A 219 18.32 8.45 37.71
C SER A 219 18.79 7.37 38.71
N TYR A 220 17.87 6.52 39.18
CA TYR A 220 18.04 5.54 40.24
C TYR A 220 17.60 4.14 39.78
N LEU A 221 18.09 3.68 38.62
CA LEU A 221 17.73 2.39 38.01
C LEU A 221 18.06 1.15 38.87
N GLU A 222 18.80 1.33 39.97
CA GLU A 222 19.17 0.32 40.95
C GLU A 222 18.08 0.04 41.99
N LEU A 223 16.92 0.70 41.90
CA LEU A 223 15.70 0.45 42.68
C LEU A 223 14.64 -0.32 41.86
N PRO A 224 14.90 -1.58 41.46
CA PRO A 224 14.03 -2.30 40.55
C PRO A 224 12.65 -2.59 41.13
N LYS A 225 12.54 -2.86 42.43
CA LYS A 225 11.27 -3.23 43.08
C LYS A 225 10.33 -2.02 43.10
N THR A 226 10.85 -0.85 43.43
CA THR A 226 10.10 0.41 43.47
C THR A 226 9.60 0.81 42.08
N ILE A 227 10.49 0.77 41.07
CA ILE A 227 10.14 1.05 39.67
C ILE A 227 9.08 0.04 39.18
N ASP A 228 9.24 -1.24 39.50
CA ASP A 228 8.28 -2.28 39.08
C ASP A 228 6.92 -2.12 39.76
N MET A 229 6.88 -1.73 41.04
CA MET A 229 5.62 -1.49 41.75
C MET A 229 4.84 -0.33 41.14
N MET A 230 5.50 0.82 40.93
CA MET A 230 4.87 1.99 40.32
C MET A 230 4.51 1.74 38.85
N GLY A 231 5.37 1.05 38.09
CA GLY A 231 5.09 0.69 36.70
C GLY A 231 3.92 -0.28 36.54
N ASN A 232 3.81 -1.30 37.40
CA ASN A 232 2.67 -2.23 37.39
C ASN A 232 1.36 -1.54 37.77
N GLU A 233 1.39 -0.57 38.68
CA GLU A 233 0.21 0.22 39.02
C GLU A 233 -0.25 1.08 37.84
N LEU A 234 0.66 1.72 37.10
CA LEU A 234 0.28 2.43 35.87
C LEU A 234 -0.28 1.49 34.80
N VAL A 235 0.28 0.29 34.65
CA VAL A 235 -0.29 -0.74 33.76
C VAL A 235 -1.71 -1.14 34.21
N TYR A 236 -1.94 -1.25 35.51
CA TYR A 236 -3.26 -1.55 36.08
C TYR A 236 -4.26 -0.42 35.80
N ARG A 237 -3.88 0.84 36.07
CA ARG A 237 -4.70 2.02 35.75
C ARG A 237 -4.98 2.14 34.24
N CYS A 238 -4.02 1.74 33.41
CA CYS A 238 -4.21 1.66 31.96
C CYS A 238 -5.29 0.64 31.59
N SER A 239 -5.29 -0.56 32.20
CA SER A 239 -6.32 -1.59 31.93
C SER A 239 -7.72 -1.20 32.40
N GLU A 240 -7.84 -0.34 33.41
CA GLU A 240 -9.12 0.20 33.90
C GLU A 240 -9.56 1.46 33.13
N ASN A 241 -8.82 1.86 32.07
CA ASN A 241 -9.04 3.12 31.34
C ASN A 241 -9.02 4.38 32.25
N ALA A 242 -8.24 4.34 33.33
CA ALA A 242 -8.07 5.44 34.28
C ALA A 242 -6.92 6.40 33.91
N LEU A 243 -6.11 6.06 32.90
CA LEU A 243 -5.08 6.95 32.33
C LEU A 243 -5.60 7.65 31.08
N SER A 244 -5.29 8.93 30.92
CA SER A 244 -5.44 9.65 29.65
C SER A 244 -4.46 9.14 28.58
N ILE A 245 -4.68 9.50 27.32
CA ILE A 245 -3.77 9.15 26.22
C ILE A 245 -2.39 9.75 26.44
N GLU A 246 -2.33 10.99 26.91
CA GLU A 246 -1.11 11.70 27.22
C GLU A 246 -0.33 10.96 28.32
N GLU A 247 -1.00 10.60 29.42
CA GLU A 247 -0.39 9.82 30.51
C GLU A 247 0.07 8.43 30.05
N CYS A 248 -0.68 7.78 29.15
CA CYS A 248 -0.24 6.52 28.53
C CYS A 248 1.04 6.69 27.70
N CYS A 249 1.16 7.78 26.95
CA CYS A 249 2.35 8.08 26.15
C CYS A 249 3.55 8.43 27.04
N ASP A 250 3.33 9.24 28.08
CA ASP A 250 4.36 9.60 29.07
C ASP A 250 4.85 8.34 29.81
N ALA A 251 3.93 7.44 30.21
CA ALA A 251 4.28 6.16 30.82
C ALA A 251 5.18 5.31 29.91
N ILE A 252 4.87 5.24 28.61
CA ILE A 252 5.69 4.52 27.62
C ILE A 252 7.10 5.11 27.56
N GLU A 253 7.23 6.43 27.51
CA GLU A 253 8.52 7.09 27.43
C GLU A 253 9.34 6.89 28.72
N VAL A 254 8.77 7.21 29.88
CA VAL A 254 9.43 7.13 31.18
C VAL A 254 9.85 5.70 31.50
N LEU A 255 8.98 4.70 31.30
CA LEU A 255 9.32 3.29 31.55
C LEU A 255 10.36 2.76 30.57
N THR A 256 10.41 3.30 29.35
CA THR A 256 11.50 3.00 28.41
C THR A 256 12.83 3.52 28.95
N GLN A 257 12.86 4.75 29.45
CA GLN A 257 14.06 5.34 30.08
C GLN A 257 14.46 4.57 31.35
N CYS A 258 13.49 4.06 32.11
CA CYS A 258 13.69 3.17 33.26
C CYS A 258 14.10 1.73 32.91
N ARG A 259 14.33 1.42 31.62
CA ARG A 259 14.71 0.08 31.12
C ARG A 259 13.69 -1.02 31.45
N ARG A 260 12.38 -0.72 31.33
CA ARG A 260 11.27 -1.68 31.49
C ARG A 260 10.46 -1.89 30.20
N PRO A 261 11.09 -2.37 29.11
CA PRO A 261 10.42 -2.52 27.82
C PRO A 261 9.25 -3.53 27.85
N GLU A 262 9.27 -4.50 28.76
CA GLU A 262 8.18 -5.49 28.89
C GLU A 262 6.87 -4.88 29.41
N MET A 263 6.95 -3.82 30.22
CA MET A 263 5.79 -3.09 30.71
C MET A 263 5.26 -2.10 29.68
N VAL A 264 6.17 -1.46 28.94
CA VAL A 264 5.85 -0.51 27.85
C VAL A 264 4.91 -1.14 26.82
N GLU A 265 5.13 -2.40 26.47
CA GLU A 265 4.28 -3.16 25.54
C GLU A 265 2.86 -3.43 26.04
N LYS A 266 2.49 -3.03 27.26
CA LYS A 266 1.13 -3.21 27.81
C LYS A 266 0.25 -1.97 27.65
N PHE A 267 0.84 -0.79 27.42
CA PHE A 267 0.09 0.47 27.32
C PHE A 267 -0.65 0.66 25.99
N TRP A 268 -0.40 -0.18 24.99
CA TRP A 268 -1.10 -0.10 23.71
C TRP A 268 -2.62 -0.33 23.83
N SER A 269 -3.07 -1.11 24.82
CA SER A 269 -4.50 -1.38 25.02
C SER A 269 -5.25 -0.12 25.44
N GLY A 270 -4.69 0.66 26.37
CA GLY A 270 -5.29 1.95 26.77
C GLY A 270 -5.36 2.95 25.61
N ILE A 271 -4.35 2.96 24.72
CA ILE A 271 -4.39 3.77 23.50
C ILE A 271 -5.48 3.28 22.53
N ALA A 272 -5.63 1.96 22.38
CA ALA A 272 -6.60 1.37 21.47
C ALA A 272 -8.05 1.58 21.95
N ASP A 273 -8.32 1.40 23.24
CA ASP A 273 -9.65 1.58 23.84
C ASP A 273 -10.10 3.05 23.78
N GLN A 274 -9.15 3.98 23.82
CA GLN A 274 -9.40 5.42 23.77
C GLN A 274 -9.24 6.04 22.37
N GLU A 275 -9.42 5.26 21.29
CA GLU A 275 -9.29 5.73 19.89
C GLU A 275 -10.00 7.08 19.62
N LYS A 276 -11.19 7.27 20.20
CA LYS A 276 -12.01 8.48 20.01
C LYS A 276 -11.44 9.72 20.68
N SER A 277 -10.64 9.55 21.74
CA SER A 277 -9.99 10.62 22.49
C SER A 277 -8.72 11.13 21.81
N ILE A 278 -8.27 10.48 20.73
CA ILE A 278 -7.18 10.98 19.88
C ILE A 278 -7.72 12.18 19.06
N THR A 279 -7.09 13.33 19.23
CA THR A 279 -7.43 14.64 18.65
C THR A 279 -6.26 15.22 17.87
N GLU A 280 -6.47 16.35 17.18
CA GLU A 280 -5.43 17.08 16.45
C GLU A 280 -4.30 17.58 17.35
N ARG A 281 -4.55 17.71 18.66
CA ARG A 281 -3.59 18.22 19.64
C ARG A 281 -2.70 17.15 20.23
N ASN A 282 -3.21 15.92 20.41
CA ASN A 282 -2.47 14.86 21.11
C ASN A 282 -2.01 13.71 20.21
N VAL A 283 -2.39 13.69 18.93
CA VAL A 283 -2.00 12.63 18.00
C VAL A 283 -0.49 12.47 17.87
N HIS A 284 0.28 13.57 17.97
CA HIS A 284 1.74 13.50 17.90
C HIS A 284 2.35 12.70 19.06
N PHE A 285 1.82 12.78 20.28
CA PHE A 285 2.28 11.98 21.42
C PHE A 285 2.16 10.48 21.13
N VAL A 286 1.03 10.07 20.54
CA VAL A 286 0.80 8.66 20.18
C VAL A 286 1.79 8.21 19.10
N PHE A 287 2.07 9.04 18.09
CA PHE A 287 3.09 8.72 17.10
C PHE A 287 4.50 8.64 17.71
N SER A 288 4.86 9.57 18.59
CA SER A 288 6.15 9.62 19.28
C SER A 288 6.39 8.40 20.18
N SER A 289 5.33 7.71 20.61
CA SER A 289 5.45 6.45 21.35
C SER A 289 5.80 5.22 20.49
N LEU A 290 5.53 5.24 19.18
CA LEU A 290 5.72 4.10 18.27
C LEU A 290 7.15 3.53 18.22
N PRO A 291 8.23 4.33 18.27
CA PRO A 291 9.60 3.82 18.26
C PRO A 291 9.89 2.88 19.44
N TYR A 292 9.22 3.09 20.57
CA TYR A 292 9.42 2.33 21.82
C TYR A 292 8.64 1.01 21.82
N LEU A 293 7.51 0.94 21.09
CA LEU A 293 6.73 -0.28 20.91
C LEU A 293 7.37 -1.16 19.83
N LYS A 294 7.61 -2.43 20.11
CA LYS A 294 8.16 -3.41 19.15
C LYS A 294 7.11 -4.45 18.74
N VAL A 295 6.42 -5.03 19.72
CA VAL A 295 5.42 -6.08 19.50
C VAL A 295 4.06 -5.47 19.16
N SER A 296 3.61 -4.51 19.98
CA SER A 296 2.29 -3.88 19.88
C SER A 296 2.19 -2.75 18.86
N ARG A 297 3.32 -2.32 18.26
CA ARG A 297 3.39 -1.18 17.32
C ARG A 297 2.35 -1.25 16.21
N ARG A 298 2.12 -2.44 15.64
CA ARG A 298 1.16 -2.63 14.54
C ARG A 298 -0.28 -2.38 14.98
N ALA A 299 -0.63 -2.73 16.22
CA ALA A 299 -1.97 -2.49 16.76
C ALA A 299 -2.21 -0.99 16.90
N VAL A 300 -1.29 -0.26 17.55
CA VAL A 300 -1.37 1.21 17.69
C VAL A 300 -1.39 1.90 16.32
N LEU A 301 -0.55 1.44 15.38
CA LEU A 301 -0.55 1.98 14.04
C LEU A 301 -1.90 1.80 13.32
N THR A 302 -2.58 0.68 13.55
CA THR A 302 -3.91 0.41 12.96
C THR A 302 -4.95 1.41 13.47
N VAL A 303 -4.89 1.78 14.75
CA VAL A 303 -5.73 2.84 15.36
C VAL A 303 -5.42 4.18 14.70
N LEU A 304 -4.14 4.54 14.58
CA LEU A 304 -3.70 5.78 13.93
C LEU A 304 -4.10 5.86 12.45
N GLU A 305 -4.04 4.75 11.71
CA GLU A 305 -4.46 4.66 10.30
C GLU A 305 -5.96 4.92 10.11
N ARG A 306 -6.79 4.63 11.12
CA ARG A 306 -8.23 4.96 11.12
C ARG A 306 -8.48 6.41 11.48
N ARG A 307 -7.70 6.95 12.43
CA ARG A 307 -7.93 8.28 13.00
C ARG A 307 -7.35 9.44 12.19
N ILE A 308 -6.12 9.32 11.69
CA ILE A 308 -5.45 10.41 10.92
C ILE A 308 -6.29 10.93 9.74
N PRO A 309 -6.95 10.10 8.91
CA PRO A 309 -7.81 10.58 7.83
C PRO A 309 -8.98 11.48 8.28
N GLN A 310 -9.35 11.44 9.57
CA GLN A 310 -10.41 12.26 10.18
C GLN A 310 -9.87 13.52 10.86
N LEU A 311 -8.56 13.62 11.07
CA LEU A 311 -7.93 14.72 11.81
C LEU A 311 -7.02 15.59 10.96
N TRP A 312 -6.51 15.06 9.84
CA TRP A 312 -5.42 15.69 9.09
C TRP A 312 -5.66 17.18 8.82
N TRP A 313 -6.87 17.60 8.42
CA TRP A 313 -7.14 19.00 8.07
C TRP A 313 -7.03 20.00 9.23
N GLN A 314 -7.06 19.53 10.49
CA GLN A 314 -6.98 20.36 11.69
C GLN A 314 -5.57 20.42 12.29
N MET A 315 -4.64 19.60 11.78
CA MET A 315 -3.28 19.53 12.31
C MET A 315 -2.48 20.79 11.98
N SER A 316 -1.65 21.23 12.93
CA SER A 316 -0.68 22.29 12.72
C SER A 316 0.58 21.78 11.98
N PRO A 317 1.43 22.68 11.47
CA PRO A 317 2.73 22.30 10.90
C PRO A 317 3.65 21.57 11.91
N SER A 318 3.70 22.03 13.17
CA SER A 318 4.52 21.41 14.21
C SER A 318 4.14 19.95 14.47
N VAL A 319 2.85 19.68 14.67
CA VAL A 319 2.30 18.33 14.89
C VAL A 319 2.57 17.45 13.66
N THR A 320 2.45 18.00 12.44
CA THR A 320 2.72 17.26 11.21
C THR A 320 4.20 16.83 11.11
N ILE A 321 5.12 17.72 11.47
CA ILE A 321 6.56 17.44 11.48
C ILE A 321 6.88 16.33 12.48
N GLU A 322 6.34 16.40 13.69
CA GLU A 322 6.59 15.40 14.74
C GLU A 322 6.05 14.02 14.35
N VAL A 323 4.85 13.96 13.77
CA VAL A 323 4.29 12.71 13.23
C VAL A 323 5.19 12.11 12.15
N LEU A 324 5.68 12.93 11.21
CA LEU A 324 6.59 12.49 10.16
C LEU A 324 7.94 12.03 10.72
N GLN A 325 8.48 12.72 11.72
CA GLN A 325 9.74 12.34 12.38
C GLN A 325 9.62 11.01 13.12
N ALA A 326 8.50 10.76 13.80
CA ALA A 326 8.23 9.47 14.44
C ALA A 326 8.17 8.32 13.43
N LEU A 327 7.54 8.56 12.26
CA LEU A 327 7.51 7.60 11.16
C LEU A 327 8.91 7.33 10.58
N VAL A 328 9.74 8.37 10.42
CA VAL A 328 11.15 8.25 10.00
C VAL A 328 11.94 7.41 11.00
N ALA A 329 11.81 7.68 12.31
CA ALA A 329 12.48 6.93 13.36
C ALA A 329 12.11 5.44 13.34
N CYS A 330 10.84 5.14 13.05
CA CYS A 330 10.35 3.77 12.92
C CYS A 330 10.67 3.12 11.56
N LYS A 331 11.09 3.90 10.55
CA LYS A 331 11.19 3.51 9.13
C LYS A 331 9.86 2.92 8.61
N LEU A 332 8.75 3.56 8.96
CA LEU A 332 7.40 3.14 8.56
C LEU A 332 6.78 4.15 7.61
N SER A 333 6.16 3.65 6.54
CA SER A 333 5.39 4.46 5.58
C SER A 333 3.96 3.92 5.41
N PRO A 334 3.10 4.00 6.45
CA PRO A 334 1.72 3.54 6.35
C PRO A 334 0.95 4.37 5.33
N TYR A 335 0.43 3.72 4.28
CA TYR A 335 -0.10 4.41 3.11
C TYR A 335 -1.19 5.43 3.46
N ARG A 336 -2.15 5.08 4.33
CA ARG A 336 -3.26 5.97 4.70
C ARG A 336 -2.79 7.23 5.42
N VAL A 337 -1.83 7.09 6.33
CA VAL A 337 -1.25 8.19 7.10
C VAL A 337 -0.44 9.09 6.18
N ILE A 338 0.53 8.52 5.46
CA ILE A 338 1.43 9.26 4.57
C ILE A 338 0.66 10.02 3.48
N HIS A 339 -0.34 9.38 2.86
CA HIS A 339 -1.19 10.03 1.87
C HIS A 339 -2.03 11.18 2.47
N ALA A 340 -2.53 11.04 3.70
CA ALA A 340 -3.22 12.13 4.39
C ALA A 340 -2.31 13.31 4.69
N LEU A 341 -1.05 13.06 5.09
CA LEU A 341 -0.05 14.11 5.35
C LEU A 341 0.41 14.79 4.05
N ALA A 342 0.55 14.05 2.95
CA ALA A 342 0.81 14.62 1.63
C ALA A 342 -0.33 15.55 1.17
N ARG A 343 -1.58 15.13 1.40
CA ARG A 343 -2.77 15.96 1.16
C ARG A 343 -2.81 17.20 2.06
N TRP A 344 -2.45 17.05 3.34
CA TRP A 344 -2.33 18.16 4.27
C TRP A 344 -1.33 19.21 3.77
N LEU A 345 -0.13 18.77 3.38
CA LEU A 345 0.93 19.65 2.87
C LEU A 345 0.43 20.46 1.67
N ASN A 346 -0.18 19.79 0.68
CA ASN A 346 -0.71 20.50 -0.49
C ASN A 346 -1.82 21.49 -0.12
N THR A 347 -2.68 21.16 0.85
CA THR A 347 -3.76 22.07 1.28
C THR A 347 -3.21 23.29 2.01
N ASN A 348 -2.28 23.09 2.93
CA ASN A 348 -1.78 24.11 3.85
C ASN A 348 -0.49 24.81 3.41
N ILE A 349 0.03 24.50 2.22
CA ILE A 349 1.31 25.02 1.70
C ILE A 349 1.50 26.55 1.77
N HIS A 350 0.40 27.30 1.81
CA HIS A 350 0.41 28.76 1.89
C HIS A 350 0.66 29.31 3.30
N ALA A 351 0.41 28.50 4.33
CA ALA A 351 0.58 28.83 5.74
C ALA A 351 1.86 28.25 6.35
N VAL A 352 2.54 27.33 5.66
CA VAL A 352 3.77 26.66 6.13
C VAL A 352 4.98 27.57 5.95
N ALA A 353 5.81 27.69 6.99
CA ALA A 353 7.06 28.45 6.97
C ALA A 353 8.18 27.71 6.20
N GLU A 354 9.27 28.40 5.86
CA GLU A 354 10.33 27.83 5.00
C GLU A 354 11.11 26.69 5.68
N ASP A 355 11.39 26.83 6.96
CA ASP A 355 12.01 25.84 7.83
C ASP A 355 11.10 24.61 8.04
N GLU A 356 9.81 24.85 8.28
CA GLU A 356 8.81 23.79 8.41
C GLU A 356 8.67 22.97 7.12
N LEU A 357 8.58 23.65 5.97
CA LEU A 357 8.52 22.99 4.66
C LEU A 357 9.76 22.15 4.40
N GLY A 358 10.94 22.66 4.76
CA GLY A 358 12.20 21.93 4.68
C GLY A 358 12.15 20.63 5.49
N ALA A 359 11.73 20.70 6.75
CA ALA A 359 11.63 19.53 7.64
C ALA A 359 10.64 18.48 7.11
N ILE A 360 9.48 18.91 6.60
CA ILE A 360 8.45 18.02 6.04
C ILE A 360 8.99 17.29 4.80
N LEU A 361 9.61 18.02 3.86
CA LEU A 361 10.16 17.43 2.63
C LEU A 361 11.33 16.50 2.92
N GLU A 362 12.19 16.84 3.88
CA GLU A 362 13.24 15.96 4.35
C GLU A 362 12.67 14.66 4.92
N ALA A 363 11.62 14.73 5.73
CA ALA A 363 10.99 13.54 6.28
C ALA A 363 10.37 12.65 5.19
N PHE A 364 9.64 13.22 4.22
CA PHE A 364 9.13 12.44 3.07
C PHE A 364 10.25 11.79 2.26
N THR A 365 11.35 12.50 2.05
CA THR A 365 12.53 11.98 1.35
C THR A 365 13.16 10.81 2.11
N ASN A 366 13.32 10.93 3.43
CA ASN A 366 13.86 9.86 4.28
C ASN A 366 12.94 8.64 4.38
N LEU A 367 11.63 8.84 4.20
CA LEU A 367 10.63 7.77 4.10
C LEU A 367 10.55 7.15 2.70
N ALA A 368 11.36 7.62 1.75
CA ALA A 368 11.32 7.20 0.35
C ALA A 368 9.91 7.32 -0.27
N TYR A 369 9.15 8.35 0.13
CA TYR A 369 7.79 8.59 -0.36
C TYR A 369 7.69 9.92 -1.12
N SER A 370 7.07 9.88 -2.30
CA SER A 370 6.68 11.05 -3.07
C SER A 370 5.44 10.73 -3.90
N ASP A 371 4.57 11.71 -4.08
CA ASP A 371 3.36 11.60 -4.90
C ASP A 371 3.03 12.93 -5.59
N ALA A 372 1.97 12.92 -6.41
CA ALA A 372 1.53 14.11 -7.13
C ALA A 372 1.04 15.25 -6.21
N GLN A 373 0.63 14.98 -4.97
CA GLN A 373 0.22 16.01 -4.03
C GLN A 373 1.43 16.79 -3.53
N ILE A 374 2.51 16.09 -3.16
CA ILE A 374 3.77 16.70 -2.73
C ILE A 374 4.37 17.52 -3.87
N GLU A 375 4.44 16.97 -5.09
CA GLU A 375 4.96 17.70 -6.26
C GLU A 375 4.17 18.99 -6.52
N ARG A 376 2.83 18.91 -6.48
CA ARG A 376 1.95 20.10 -6.64
C ARG A 376 2.12 21.12 -5.52
N ALA A 377 2.35 20.68 -4.29
CA ALA A 377 2.60 21.57 -3.16
C ALA A 377 3.89 22.38 -3.40
N ILE A 378 4.99 21.69 -3.71
CA ILE A 378 6.28 22.33 -4.00
C ILE A 378 6.15 23.29 -5.18
N GLU A 379 5.50 22.86 -6.27
CA GLU A 379 5.26 23.70 -7.44
C GLU A 379 4.51 24.98 -7.09
N ARG A 380 3.41 24.89 -6.32
CA ARG A 380 2.63 26.06 -5.89
C ARG A 380 3.44 26.99 -5.00
N TYR A 381 4.22 26.42 -4.06
CA TYR A 381 5.08 27.20 -3.17
C TYR A 381 6.13 27.99 -3.95
N VAL A 382 6.87 27.31 -4.83
CA VAL A 382 7.92 27.90 -5.65
C VAL A 382 7.35 28.95 -6.62
N LYS A 383 6.18 28.70 -7.23
CA LYS A 383 5.49 29.70 -8.07
C LYS A 383 5.08 30.94 -7.29
N ALA A 384 4.58 30.78 -6.07
CA ALA A 384 4.07 31.89 -5.27
C ALA A 384 5.19 32.75 -4.65
N LYS A 385 6.25 32.12 -4.13
CA LYS A 385 7.35 32.81 -3.47
C LYS A 385 8.45 33.23 -4.45
N GLY A 386 8.80 32.37 -5.41
CA GLY A 386 9.83 32.63 -6.42
C GLY A 386 11.14 33.12 -5.80
N VAL A 387 11.60 34.30 -6.24
CA VAL A 387 12.85 34.93 -5.78
C VAL A 387 12.76 35.43 -4.32
N LYS A 388 11.57 35.47 -3.72
CA LYS A 388 11.37 35.89 -2.32
C LYS A 388 11.73 34.81 -1.30
N ILE A 389 12.03 33.59 -1.74
CA ILE A 389 12.55 32.54 -0.86
C ILE A 389 13.89 33.02 -0.29
N SER A 390 14.08 32.92 1.02
CA SER A 390 15.32 33.39 1.69
C SER A 390 16.21 32.23 2.15
N SER A 391 15.62 31.08 2.47
CA SER A 391 16.33 29.90 2.95
C SER A 391 16.99 29.10 1.82
N GLN A 392 18.33 29.11 1.77
CA GLN A 392 19.09 28.21 0.89
C GLN A 392 18.87 26.73 1.24
N ASN A 393 18.65 26.39 2.51
CA ASN A 393 18.44 25.02 2.98
C ASN A 393 17.15 24.42 2.41
N LEU A 394 16.10 25.23 2.28
CA LEU A 394 14.86 24.82 1.66
C LEU A 394 15.07 24.47 0.17
N ILE A 395 15.78 25.30 -0.58
CA ILE A 395 16.06 25.05 -2.00
C ILE A 395 16.90 23.78 -2.19
N VAL A 396 17.92 23.59 -1.36
CA VAL A 396 18.72 22.36 -1.33
C VAL A 396 17.84 21.14 -1.07
N THR A 397 16.90 21.24 -0.12
CA THR A 397 15.97 20.15 0.22
C THR A 397 15.01 19.84 -0.92
N ILE A 398 14.45 20.87 -1.58
CA ILE A 398 13.59 20.73 -2.75
C ILE A 398 14.33 20.02 -3.89
N LEU A 399 15.55 20.47 -4.20
CA LEU A 399 16.34 19.90 -5.29
C LEU A 399 16.79 18.46 -4.98
N ARG A 400 17.14 18.15 -3.73
CA ARG A 400 17.41 16.77 -3.28
C ARG A 400 16.18 15.89 -3.45
N HIS A 401 15.00 16.38 -3.07
CA HIS A 401 13.74 15.65 -3.27
C HIS A 401 13.48 15.39 -4.77
N CYS A 402 13.72 16.39 -5.62
CA CYS A 402 13.58 16.23 -7.07
C CYS A 402 14.58 15.21 -7.64
N GLU A 403 15.83 15.20 -7.18
CA GLU A 403 16.85 14.23 -7.60
C GLU A 403 16.46 12.80 -7.19
N GLU A 404 16.10 12.57 -5.92
CA GLU A 404 15.79 11.25 -5.36
C GLU A 404 14.60 10.59 -6.07
N PHE A 405 13.52 11.36 -6.27
CA PHE A 405 12.29 10.88 -6.90
C PHE A 405 12.24 11.11 -8.42
N ARG A 406 13.35 11.61 -9.00
CA ARG A 406 13.49 11.92 -10.43
C ARG A 406 12.38 12.84 -10.96
N LEU A 407 12.00 13.85 -10.18
CA LEU A 407 10.95 14.81 -10.52
C LEU A 407 11.49 15.86 -11.48
N ARG A 408 11.09 15.78 -12.75
CA ARG A 408 11.49 16.72 -13.80
C ARG A 408 10.44 17.81 -14.03
N ASN A 409 9.97 18.44 -12.97
CA ASN A 409 8.97 19.51 -13.05
C ASN A 409 9.62 20.84 -13.42
N ALA A 410 9.27 21.37 -14.60
CA ALA A 410 9.87 22.58 -15.13
C ALA A 410 9.63 23.80 -14.23
N HIS A 411 8.49 23.90 -13.55
CA HIS A 411 8.20 25.06 -12.71
C HIS A 411 9.04 25.08 -11.45
N ILE A 412 9.24 23.92 -10.81
CA ILE A 412 10.07 23.78 -9.62
C ILE A 412 11.54 24.10 -9.98
N LEU A 413 12.07 23.41 -11.00
CA LEU A 413 13.49 23.53 -11.38
C LEU A 413 13.84 24.95 -11.89
N ASN A 414 12.96 25.58 -12.68
CA ASN A 414 13.18 26.98 -13.09
C ASN A 414 13.13 27.93 -11.88
N GLY A 415 12.22 27.74 -10.92
CA GLY A 415 12.17 28.58 -9.72
C GLY A 415 13.43 28.45 -8.85
N CYS A 416 13.96 27.23 -8.69
CA CYS A 416 15.25 27.02 -8.00
C CYS A 416 16.43 27.67 -8.75
N CYS A 417 16.41 27.64 -10.09
CA CYS A 417 17.39 28.34 -10.93
C CYS A 417 17.35 29.86 -10.71
N GLU A 418 16.16 30.48 -10.70
CA GLU A 418 16.03 31.93 -10.45
C GLU A 418 16.51 32.32 -9.05
N PHE A 419 16.22 31.50 -8.04
CA PHE A 419 16.76 31.71 -6.69
C PHE A 419 18.30 31.71 -6.68
N PHE A 420 18.92 30.72 -7.34
CA PHE A 420 20.39 30.64 -7.42
C PHE A 420 20.98 31.88 -8.08
N ILE A 421 20.41 32.33 -9.21
CA ILE A 421 20.87 33.52 -9.94
C ILE A 421 20.76 34.78 -9.07
N ALA A 422 19.66 34.94 -8.33
CA ALA A 422 19.42 36.15 -7.54
C ALA A 422 20.28 36.21 -6.26
N ASN A 423 20.57 35.06 -5.65
CA ASN A 423 21.19 35.00 -4.32
C ASN A 423 22.64 34.49 -4.32
N PHE A 424 23.27 34.28 -5.48
CA PHE A 424 24.59 33.62 -5.59
C PHE A 424 25.68 34.19 -4.67
N ASN A 425 25.69 35.51 -4.43
CA ASN A 425 26.68 36.17 -3.54
C ASN A 425 26.57 35.76 -2.06
N GLN A 426 25.41 35.25 -1.64
CA GLN A 426 25.11 34.92 -0.25
C GLN A 426 25.14 33.41 0.02
N LEU A 427 25.34 32.59 -1.02
CA LEU A 427 25.30 31.14 -0.91
C LEU A 427 26.58 30.56 -0.31
N GLU A 428 26.43 29.54 0.52
CA GLU A 428 27.57 28.81 1.05
C GLU A 428 28.18 27.90 -0.04
N PRO A 429 29.51 27.93 -0.29
CA PRO A 429 30.14 27.11 -1.32
C PRO A 429 29.93 25.60 -1.19
N SER A 430 29.68 25.12 0.03
CA SER A 430 29.43 23.70 0.32
C SER A 430 28.14 23.16 -0.33
N TYR A 431 27.15 24.03 -0.58
CA TYR A 431 25.86 23.64 -1.17
C TYR A 431 25.86 23.58 -2.69
N LEU A 432 26.92 24.05 -3.36
CA LEU A 432 26.93 24.20 -4.82
C LEU A 432 26.59 22.89 -5.55
N LYS A 433 27.12 21.77 -5.06
CA LYS A 433 26.79 20.45 -5.60
C LYS A 433 25.29 20.16 -5.52
N ALA A 434 24.67 20.38 -4.37
CA ALA A 434 23.26 20.11 -4.17
C ALA A 434 22.35 21.08 -4.97
N LEU A 435 22.85 22.29 -5.23
CA LEU A 435 22.13 23.28 -6.04
C LEU A 435 22.24 23.01 -7.55
N PHE A 436 23.32 22.41 -8.03
CA PHE A 436 23.57 22.24 -9.46
C PHE A 436 23.42 20.80 -9.98
N CYS A 437 23.97 19.81 -9.29
CA CYS A 437 24.00 18.43 -9.79
C CYS A 437 22.61 17.84 -10.12
N PRO A 438 21.52 18.18 -9.40
CA PRO A 438 20.16 17.74 -9.77
C PRO A 438 19.76 18.13 -11.21
N PHE A 439 20.19 19.30 -11.70
CA PHE A 439 19.95 19.69 -13.10
C PHE A 439 20.64 18.75 -14.07
N GLY A 440 21.90 18.39 -13.80
CA GLY A 440 22.65 17.44 -14.62
C GLY A 440 22.11 16.01 -14.53
N TYR A 441 21.71 15.56 -13.34
CA TYR A 441 21.12 14.23 -13.17
C TYR A 441 19.77 14.10 -13.87
N LEU A 442 18.92 15.13 -13.76
CA LEU A 442 17.60 15.15 -14.39
C LEU A 442 17.64 15.53 -15.87
N ASP A 443 18.82 15.83 -16.45
CA ASP A 443 19.01 16.33 -17.82
C ASP A 443 18.22 17.61 -18.15
N PHE A 444 18.05 18.49 -17.16
CA PHE A 444 17.20 19.67 -17.29
C PHE A 444 18.00 20.95 -17.50
N VAL A 445 17.79 21.61 -18.63
CA VAL A 445 18.33 22.94 -18.94
C VAL A 445 17.28 24.00 -18.56
N PRO A 446 17.58 24.92 -17.62
CA PRO A 446 16.65 25.99 -17.24
C PRO A 446 16.34 26.98 -18.38
N THR A 447 15.24 27.70 -18.25
CA THR A 447 14.79 28.70 -19.24
C THR A 447 15.81 29.84 -19.38
N ASN A 448 16.39 30.31 -18.27
CA ASN A 448 17.44 31.33 -18.23
C ASN A 448 18.86 30.72 -18.27
N ALA A 449 19.07 29.73 -19.15
CA ALA A 449 20.29 28.93 -19.22
C ALA A 449 21.57 29.76 -19.25
N THR A 450 21.67 30.76 -20.13
CA THR A 450 22.89 31.58 -20.28
C THR A 450 23.31 32.22 -18.96
N LYS A 451 22.39 32.98 -18.34
CA LYS A 451 22.64 33.65 -17.07
C LYS A 451 22.92 32.67 -15.92
N PHE A 452 22.23 31.53 -15.92
CA PHE A 452 22.45 30.47 -14.93
C PHE A 452 23.89 29.94 -14.99
N PHE A 453 24.36 29.55 -16.18
CA PHE A 453 25.71 29.01 -16.35
C PHE A 453 26.79 30.08 -16.16
N ASP A 454 26.56 31.33 -16.57
CA ASP A 454 27.49 32.44 -16.32
C ASP A 454 27.68 32.67 -14.81
N THR A 455 26.57 32.67 -14.07
CA THR A 455 26.58 32.81 -12.60
C THR A 455 27.28 31.62 -11.94
N LEU A 456 27.01 30.39 -12.43
CA LEU A 456 27.64 29.18 -11.93
C LEU A 456 29.15 29.17 -12.17
N ASN A 457 29.59 29.55 -13.36
CA ASN A 457 31.01 29.67 -13.70
C ASN A 457 31.71 30.72 -12.83
N MET A 458 31.10 31.88 -12.65
CA MET A 458 31.62 32.93 -11.78
C MET A 458 31.72 32.46 -10.31
N PHE A 459 30.68 31.82 -9.79
CA PHE A 459 30.67 31.28 -8.42
C PHE A 459 31.75 30.20 -8.22
N LEU A 460 31.89 29.28 -9.18
CA LEU A 460 32.95 28.27 -9.18
C LEU A 460 34.33 28.91 -9.20
N ASP A 461 34.54 29.96 -10.00
CA ASP A 461 35.83 30.63 -10.10
C ASP A 461 36.22 31.32 -8.77
N LEU A 462 35.28 32.03 -8.15
CA LEU A 462 35.46 32.71 -6.86
C LEU A 462 35.69 31.76 -5.69
N HIS A 463 35.13 30.55 -5.74
CA HIS A 463 35.07 29.64 -4.59
C HIS A 463 35.70 28.26 -4.82
N PHE A 464 36.42 28.06 -5.93
CA PHE A 464 36.98 26.77 -6.34
C PHE A 464 37.75 26.06 -5.21
N ALA A 465 38.61 26.79 -4.49
CA ALA A 465 39.44 26.24 -3.42
C ALA A 465 38.65 25.86 -2.14
N LYS A 466 37.44 26.40 -1.97
CA LYS A 466 36.57 26.12 -0.82
C LYS A 466 35.66 24.91 -1.03
N ILE A 467 35.51 24.46 -2.27
CA ILE A 467 34.66 23.33 -2.64
C ILE A 467 35.45 22.03 -2.48
N ARG A 468 34.82 20.98 -1.94
CA ARG A 468 35.48 19.68 -1.78
C ARG A 468 35.82 19.09 -3.16
N PRO A 469 37.02 18.52 -3.37
CA PRO A 469 37.40 17.94 -4.66
C PRO A 469 36.42 16.92 -5.22
N THR A 470 35.80 16.11 -4.35
CA THR A 470 34.75 15.16 -4.74
C THR A 470 33.52 15.83 -5.31
N ASP A 471 33.11 16.97 -4.73
CA ASP A 471 31.94 17.73 -5.17
C ASP A 471 32.24 18.48 -6.47
N THR A 472 33.47 19.00 -6.63
CA THR A 472 33.93 19.57 -7.90
C THR A 472 33.81 18.54 -9.03
N ILE A 473 34.24 17.29 -8.82
CA ILE A 473 34.12 16.24 -9.84
C ILE A 473 32.65 15.91 -10.17
N ASP A 474 31.78 15.86 -9.16
CA ASP A 474 30.34 15.65 -9.37
C ASP A 474 29.70 16.80 -10.18
N ILE A 475 30.11 18.04 -9.92
CA ILE A 475 29.69 19.22 -10.67
C ILE A 475 30.17 19.13 -12.12
N MET A 476 31.44 18.80 -12.36
CA MET A 476 32.00 18.66 -13.71
C MET A 476 31.33 17.55 -14.51
N PHE A 477 30.98 16.45 -13.85
CA PHE A 477 30.20 15.38 -14.46
C PHE A 477 28.78 15.86 -14.85
N ALA A 478 28.13 16.67 -14.01
CA ALA A 478 26.83 17.27 -14.32
C ALA A 478 26.90 18.26 -15.51
N TYR A 479 27.99 19.01 -15.64
CA TYR A 479 28.26 19.86 -16.82
C TYR A 479 28.26 19.04 -18.12
N VAL A 480 29.00 17.93 -18.14
CA VAL A 480 29.06 17.06 -19.32
C VAL A 480 27.69 16.43 -19.61
N CYS A 481 26.94 16.02 -18.58
CA CYS A 481 25.58 15.53 -18.77
C CYS A 481 24.71 16.54 -19.55
N LEU A 482 24.83 17.84 -19.23
CA LEU A 482 24.11 18.95 -19.86
C LEU A 482 24.75 19.50 -21.15
N GLU A 483 25.75 18.83 -21.72
CA GLU A 483 26.45 19.28 -22.94
C GLU A 483 27.05 20.69 -22.77
N ARG A 484 27.75 20.88 -21.65
CA ARG A 484 28.47 22.10 -21.30
C ARG A 484 29.90 21.73 -20.87
N PHE A 485 30.89 22.46 -21.39
CA PHE A 485 32.30 22.10 -21.26
C PHE A 485 33.10 23.26 -20.64
N PRO A 486 33.28 23.28 -19.31
CA PRO A 486 33.86 24.43 -18.64
C PRO A 486 35.40 24.35 -18.63
N LEU A 487 36.00 24.60 -19.79
CA LEU A 487 37.44 24.44 -20.05
C LEU A 487 38.35 25.23 -19.09
N ASN A 488 37.88 26.36 -18.57
CA ASN A 488 38.62 27.22 -17.64
C ASN A 488 39.03 26.51 -16.34
N PHE A 489 38.33 25.44 -15.95
CA PHE A 489 38.63 24.68 -14.73
C PHE A 489 39.49 23.44 -14.96
N VAL A 490 39.71 23.02 -16.21
CA VAL A 490 40.46 21.80 -16.57
C VAL A 490 41.83 21.80 -15.91
N ASN A 491 42.63 22.86 -16.11
CA ASN A 491 43.98 22.96 -15.54
C ASN A 491 44.00 22.94 -14.01
N ARG A 492 42.90 23.35 -13.35
CA ARG A 492 42.78 23.33 -11.89
C ARG A 492 42.45 21.93 -11.38
N ILE A 493 41.63 21.17 -12.11
CA ILE A 493 41.20 19.81 -11.76
C ILE A 493 42.30 18.79 -12.02
N PHE A 494 43.02 18.91 -13.14
CA PHE A 494 44.13 18.02 -13.49
C PHE A 494 45.46 18.41 -12.83
N ASN A 495 45.45 19.43 -11.97
CA ASN A 495 46.62 19.81 -11.19
C ASN A 495 47.04 18.65 -10.25
N PRO A 496 48.33 18.26 -10.20
CA PRO A 496 48.82 17.22 -9.28
C PRO A 496 48.39 17.42 -7.83
N TYR A 497 48.42 18.67 -7.33
CA TYR A 497 47.97 19.00 -5.99
C TYR A 497 46.49 18.69 -5.77
N PHE A 498 45.62 18.97 -6.75
CA PHE A 498 44.20 18.65 -6.65
C PHE A 498 43.97 17.13 -6.55
N LEU A 499 44.69 16.36 -7.37
CA LEU A 499 44.61 14.90 -7.39
C LEU A 499 45.15 14.28 -6.09
N ASP A 500 46.22 14.82 -5.53
CA ASP A 500 46.77 14.40 -4.24
C ASP A 500 45.78 14.68 -3.09
N VAL A 501 45.17 15.87 -3.05
CA VAL A 501 44.14 16.21 -2.06
C VAL A 501 42.92 15.32 -2.20
N LEU A 502 42.51 15.02 -3.44
CA LEU A 502 41.41 14.08 -3.72
C LEU A 502 41.74 12.68 -3.15
N HIS A 503 42.96 12.19 -3.34
CA HIS A 503 43.39 10.89 -2.80
C HIS A 503 43.52 10.86 -1.28
N ALA A 504 44.08 11.91 -0.68
CA ALA A 504 44.28 11.96 0.76
C ALA A 504 42.96 12.13 1.55
N LYS A 505 41.99 12.90 1.02
CA LYS A 505 40.77 13.26 1.74
C LYS A 505 39.55 12.38 1.43
N THR A 506 39.64 11.47 0.47
CA THR A 506 38.50 10.61 0.07
C THR A 506 38.63 9.21 0.63
N ARG A 507 37.59 8.71 1.30
CA ARG A 507 37.55 7.32 1.78
C ARG A 507 37.73 6.34 0.61
N PRO A 508 38.50 5.24 0.77
CA PRO A 508 38.78 4.28 -0.30
C PRO A 508 37.52 3.79 -1.04
N GLU A 509 36.44 3.51 -0.30
CA GLU A 509 35.16 3.03 -0.85
C GLU A 509 34.50 4.01 -1.83
N ARG A 510 34.71 5.32 -1.66
CA ARG A 510 34.15 6.37 -2.53
C ARG A 510 35.12 6.79 -3.63
N LEU A 511 36.41 6.53 -3.45
CA LEU A 511 37.45 7.04 -4.34
C LEU A 511 37.35 6.44 -5.75
N ASP A 512 37.02 5.15 -5.87
CA ASP A 512 36.87 4.50 -7.17
C ASP A 512 35.71 5.07 -7.99
N ALA A 513 34.57 5.36 -7.34
CA ALA A 513 33.43 5.99 -8.00
C ALA A 513 33.76 7.41 -8.50
N VAL A 514 34.48 8.18 -7.68
CA VAL A 514 34.88 9.55 -8.03
C VAL A 514 35.93 9.56 -9.15
N ARG A 515 36.94 8.66 -9.10
CA ARG A 515 37.89 8.45 -10.21
C ARG A 515 37.17 8.05 -11.50
N GLY A 516 36.16 7.18 -11.40
CA GLY A 516 35.33 6.78 -12.52
C GLY A 516 34.64 7.98 -13.19
N LYS A 517 34.06 8.89 -12.40
CA LYS A 517 33.45 10.13 -12.91
C LYS A 517 34.47 11.07 -13.53
N LEU A 518 35.65 11.22 -12.92
CA LEU A 518 36.73 12.05 -13.47
C LEU A 518 37.20 11.54 -14.85
N LYS A 519 37.33 10.21 -15.02
CA LYS A 519 37.63 9.61 -16.32
C LYS A 519 36.51 9.80 -17.34
N VAL A 520 35.25 9.73 -16.91
CA VAL A 520 34.10 10.02 -17.78
C VAL A 520 34.08 11.48 -18.19
N PHE A 521 34.46 12.41 -17.30
CA PHE A 521 34.62 13.83 -17.60
C PHE A 521 35.70 14.08 -18.67
N ASP A 522 36.91 13.54 -18.48
CA ASP A 522 38.00 13.57 -19.47
C ASP A 522 37.56 13.03 -20.84
N THR A 523 36.86 11.89 -20.84
CA THR A 523 36.31 11.28 -22.06
C THR A 523 35.24 12.14 -22.71
N GLY A 524 34.34 12.74 -21.91
CA GLY A 524 33.28 13.60 -22.41
C GLY A 524 33.84 14.85 -23.09
N LEU A 525 34.85 15.50 -22.49
CA LEU A 525 35.56 16.60 -23.12
C LEU A 525 36.21 16.17 -24.43
N THR A 526 36.91 15.03 -24.43
CA THR A 526 37.57 14.49 -25.63
C THR A 526 36.59 14.20 -26.77
N LEU A 527 35.36 13.76 -26.47
CA LEU A 527 34.37 13.36 -27.48
C LEU A 527 33.45 14.49 -27.93
N GLU A 528 33.14 15.44 -27.05
CA GLU A 528 32.10 16.45 -27.28
C GLU A 528 32.66 17.89 -27.38
N CYS A 529 33.91 18.15 -26.96
CA CYS A 529 34.52 19.48 -27.01
C CYS A 529 35.70 19.53 -28.00
N ALA A 530 35.54 20.29 -29.09
CA ALA A 530 36.56 20.40 -30.13
C ALA A 530 37.83 21.15 -29.68
N ASP A 531 37.70 22.08 -28.74
CA ASP A 531 38.79 22.94 -28.24
C ASP A 531 39.58 22.29 -27.07
N TYR A 532 39.37 21.00 -26.81
CA TYR A 532 40.02 20.29 -25.72
C TYR A 532 41.25 19.49 -26.20
N ASP A 533 42.44 19.99 -25.85
CA ASP A 533 43.74 19.40 -26.24
C ASP A 533 44.43 18.59 -25.11
N GLY A 534 43.74 18.33 -24.00
CA GLY A 534 44.28 17.63 -22.82
C GLY A 534 44.47 18.54 -21.60
N PRO A 535 44.99 18.01 -20.47
CA PRO A 535 45.70 16.73 -20.28
C PRO A 535 44.79 15.49 -20.19
N LEU A 536 45.21 14.39 -20.80
CA LEU A 536 44.46 13.14 -20.90
C LEU A 536 44.78 12.16 -19.77
N LEU A 537 43.76 11.51 -19.18
CA LEU A 537 44.00 10.48 -18.18
C LEU A 537 44.44 9.15 -18.84
N PRO A 538 45.23 8.33 -18.14
CA PRO A 538 45.56 6.99 -18.61
C PRO A 538 44.29 6.19 -18.90
N ARG A 539 44.23 5.65 -20.12
CA ARG A 539 43.15 4.75 -20.53
C ARG A 539 43.30 3.41 -19.83
N ASP A 540 42.18 2.78 -19.50
CA ASP A 540 42.20 1.46 -18.89
C ASP A 540 42.56 0.42 -19.96
N HIS A 541 43.69 -0.26 -19.77
CA HIS A 541 44.18 -1.30 -20.69
C HIS A 541 43.77 -2.72 -20.27
N SER A 542 43.16 -2.89 -19.09
CA SER A 542 42.71 -4.19 -18.58
C SER A 542 41.20 -4.22 -18.33
N ALA A 543 40.54 -5.27 -18.82
CA ALA A 543 39.14 -5.53 -18.56
C ALA A 543 38.96 -6.01 -17.11
N LYS A 544 38.74 -5.08 -16.18
CA LYS A 544 38.21 -5.44 -14.85
C LYS A 544 36.76 -5.92 -15.01
N ALA A 545 36.30 -6.77 -14.10
CA ALA A 545 34.90 -7.17 -14.04
C ALA A 545 34.01 -5.93 -13.82
N VAL A 546 33.22 -5.56 -14.83
CA VAL A 546 32.22 -4.49 -14.73
C VAL A 546 30.91 -5.09 -14.21
N PHE A 547 30.21 -4.35 -13.36
CA PHE A 547 28.87 -4.75 -12.92
C PHE A 547 27.90 -4.75 -14.12
N HIS A 548 27.18 -5.85 -14.29
CA HIS A 548 26.12 -6.00 -15.28
C HIS A 548 24.79 -6.13 -14.54
N ASP A 549 23.78 -5.34 -14.93
CA ASP A 549 22.44 -5.48 -14.34
C ASP A 549 21.82 -6.83 -14.76
N GLY A 550 21.47 -7.65 -13.76
CA GLY A 550 20.91 -8.98 -13.99
C GLY A 550 19.55 -8.98 -14.70
N ARG A 551 18.77 -7.89 -14.59
CA ARG A 551 17.48 -7.74 -15.30
C ARG A 551 17.71 -7.58 -16.79
N ILE A 552 18.64 -6.70 -17.19
CA ILE A 552 19.05 -6.52 -18.58
C ILE A 552 19.60 -7.84 -19.13
N LYS A 553 20.46 -8.51 -18.36
CA LYS A 553 21.04 -9.80 -18.78
C LYS A 553 19.97 -10.85 -19.08
N ARG A 554 18.97 -10.97 -18.21
CA ARG A 554 17.86 -11.92 -18.39
C ARG A 554 16.98 -11.59 -19.58
N ILE A 555 16.67 -10.31 -19.83
CA ILE A 555 15.79 -9.94 -20.94
C ILE A 555 16.51 -10.08 -22.29
N ILE A 556 17.77 -9.67 -22.39
CA ILE A 556 18.58 -9.85 -23.61
C ILE A 556 18.75 -11.33 -23.93
N ASN A 557 19.02 -12.17 -22.92
CA ASN A 557 19.10 -13.61 -23.12
C ASN A 557 17.77 -14.22 -23.59
N TYR A 558 16.64 -13.63 -23.18
CA TYR A 558 15.32 -14.06 -23.61
C TYR A 558 15.04 -13.71 -25.09
N ILE A 559 15.33 -12.48 -25.51
CA ILE A 559 15.11 -12.01 -26.90
C ILE A 559 16.29 -12.27 -27.85
N THR A 560 17.15 -13.23 -27.50
CA THR A 560 18.42 -13.44 -28.22
C THR A 560 18.19 -13.86 -29.66
N THR A 561 17.28 -14.80 -29.88
CA THR A 561 17.02 -15.37 -31.20
C THR A 561 16.53 -14.30 -32.17
N GLU A 562 15.62 -13.44 -31.71
CA GLU A 562 15.06 -12.33 -32.49
C GLU A 562 16.12 -11.28 -32.81
N LEU A 563 17.03 -11.00 -31.86
CA LEU A 563 18.15 -10.10 -32.09
C LEU A 563 19.17 -10.68 -33.08
N GLU A 564 19.44 -11.98 -33.02
CA GLU A 564 20.34 -12.67 -33.97
C GLU A 564 19.77 -12.66 -35.39
N GLU A 565 18.46 -12.90 -35.53
CA GLU A 565 17.76 -12.80 -36.82
C GLU A 565 17.83 -11.37 -37.37
N LEU A 566 17.55 -10.35 -36.54
CA LEU A 566 17.65 -8.94 -36.93
C LEU A 566 19.08 -8.51 -37.29
N ALA A 567 20.09 -9.09 -36.65
CA ALA A 567 21.49 -8.83 -36.95
C ALA A 567 21.96 -9.50 -38.26
N GLY A 568 21.20 -10.47 -38.79
CA GLY A 568 21.57 -11.26 -39.96
C GLY A 568 22.41 -12.51 -39.66
N GLY A 569 22.45 -12.95 -38.39
CA GLY A 569 23.18 -14.14 -37.94
C GLY A 569 23.86 -13.95 -36.57
N PRO A 570 24.15 -15.03 -35.82
CA PRO A 570 24.82 -14.96 -34.52
C PRO A 570 26.25 -14.40 -34.60
N GLU A 571 26.94 -14.54 -35.73
CA GLU A 571 28.27 -13.99 -36.00
C GLU A 571 28.29 -12.46 -36.21
N CYS A 572 27.11 -11.87 -36.40
CA CYS A 572 26.91 -10.43 -36.56
C CYS A 572 26.46 -9.75 -35.25
N MET A 573 26.54 -10.45 -34.10
CA MET A 573 26.10 -9.91 -32.82
C MET A 573 27.10 -10.21 -31.69
N THR A 574 27.37 -9.21 -30.84
CA THR A 574 28.12 -9.39 -29.58
C THR A 574 27.36 -8.80 -28.40
N LYS A 575 27.26 -9.54 -27.29
CA LYS A 575 26.56 -9.11 -26.06
C LYS A 575 27.53 -8.60 -25.01
N TYR A 576 27.09 -7.61 -24.24
CA TYR A 576 27.78 -7.07 -23.06
C TYR A 576 29.20 -6.58 -23.36
N SER A 577 29.32 -5.80 -24.43
CA SER A 577 30.61 -5.33 -24.96
C SER A 577 31.14 -4.16 -24.15
N VAL A 578 32.38 -4.27 -23.69
CA VAL A 578 33.15 -3.14 -23.16
C VAL A 578 33.91 -2.51 -24.33
N LEU A 579 33.71 -1.21 -24.55
CA LEU A 579 34.37 -0.50 -25.63
C LEU A 579 35.84 -0.22 -25.30
N GLN A 580 36.73 -0.66 -26.19
CA GLN A 580 38.16 -0.37 -26.08
C GLN A 580 38.40 1.14 -26.14
N HIS A 581 39.41 1.61 -25.41
CA HIS A 581 39.79 3.02 -25.30
C HIS A 581 38.84 3.95 -24.52
N LEU A 582 37.72 3.44 -23.99
CA LEU A 582 36.88 4.17 -23.03
C LEU A 582 37.19 3.74 -21.58
N PRO A 583 36.86 4.58 -20.58
CA PRO A 583 36.95 4.22 -19.17
C PRO A 583 36.14 2.95 -18.86
N VAL A 584 36.70 2.08 -18.02
CA VAL A 584 35.97 0.90 -17.53
C VAL A 584 34.89 1.36 -16.54
N ASN A 585 33.71 1.67 -17.06
CA ASN A 585 32.57 2.23 -16.35
C ASN A 585 31.26 1.60 -16.87
N SER A 586 30.28 1.38 -15.99
CA SER A 586 28.97 0.83 -16.37
C SER A 586 28.21 1.70 -17.38
N LEU A 587 28.50 3.00 -17.45
CA LEU A 587 27.95 3.90 -18.47
C LEU A 587 28.42 3.58 -19.89
N TYR A 588 29.58 2.94 -20.07
CA TYR A 588 30.12 2.60 -21.40
C TYR A 588 30.03 1.12 -21.75
N LEU A 589 29.39 0.32 -20.90
CA LEU A 589 28.97 -1.02 -21.27
C LEU A 589 27.91 -0.90 -22.37
N VAL A 590 28.00 -1.70 -23.44
CA VAL A 590 26.95 -1.77 -24.46
C VAL A 590 26.27 -3.13 -24.35
N ASP A 591 24.93 -3.14 -24.25
CA ASP A 591 24.19 -4.37 -23.96
C ASP A 591 24.27 -5.36 -25.13
N VAL A 592 24.09 -4.87 -26.37
CA VAL A 592 24.29 -5.63 -27.61
C VAL A 592 24.89 -4.73 -28.70
N ILE A 593 25.85 -5.24 -29.48
CA ILE A 593 26.37 -4.60 -30.69
C ILE A 593 26.04 -5.47 -31.89
N PHE A 594 25.44 -4.88 -32.92
CA PHE A 594 25.32 -5.48 -34.25
C PHE A 594 26.49 -5.05 -35.13
N HIS A 595 27.08 -6.04 -35.79
CA HIS A 595 28.18 -5.90 -36.74
C HIS A 595 27.67 -6.05 -38.18
N PRO A 596 28.32 -5.42 -39.16
CA PRO A 596 28.00 -5.58 -40.57
C PRO A 596 28.24 -7.01 -41.06
N SER A 597 27.39 -7.47 -41.97
CA SER A 597 27.50 -8.78 -42.62
C SER A 597 28.85 -8.92 -43.35
N GLY A 598 29.57 -10.01 -43.11
CA GLY A 598 30.84 -10.34 -43.79
C GLY A 598 32.14 -9.87 -43.10
N LEU A 599 32.07 -9.06 -42.04
CA LEU A 599 33.23 -8.64 -41.24
C LEU A 599 33.47 -9.50 -39.98
N GLY A 600 32.51 -10.36 -39.62
CA GLY A 600 32.55 -11.20 -38.43
C GLY A 600 32.62 -10.41 -37.11
N ASN A 601 32.86 -11.10 -36.00
CA ASN A 601 32.96 -10.53 -34.64
C ASN A 601 34.21 -9.64 -34.39
N ILE A 602 34.92 -9.21 -35.43
CA ILE A 602 36.14 -8.39 -35.29
C ILE A 602 35.73 -6.93 -35.07
N PHE A 603 35.35 -6.61 -33.83
CA PHE A 603 35.06 -5.25 -33.41
C PHE A 603 36.35 -4.46 -33.19
N SER A 604 36.69 -3.57 -34.11
CA SER A 604 37.73 -2.54 -33.92
C SER A 604 37.07 -1.16 -33.90
N LEU A 605 36.99 -0.55 -32.72
CA LEU A 605 36.51 0.82 -32.56
C LEU A 605 37.61 1.77 -33.03
N ASN A 606 37.56 2.19 -34.30
CA ASN A 606 38.46 3.23 -34.81
C ASN A 606 37.81 4.60 -34.65
N THR A 607 38.22 5.34 -33.61
CA THR A 607 37.73 6.69 -33.30
C THR A 607 38.08 7.74 -34.35
N MET A 608 38.91 7.41 -35.35
CA MET A 608 39.41 8.32 -36.39
C MET A 608 38.77 8.11 -37.77
N LYS A 609 37.85 7.14 -37.94
CA LYS A 609 37.14 6.91 -39.22
C LYS A 609 35.74 7.53 -39.19
N GLU A 610 35.37 8.23 -40.27
CA GLU A 610 34.15 9.05 -40.39
C GLU A 610 32.82 8.29 -40.26
N ARG A 611 32.79 6.95 -40.40
CA ARG A 611 31.57 6.14 -40.24
C ARG A 611 31.87 4.78 -39.65
N ASN A 612 31.50 4.59 -38.38
CA ASN A 612 31.36 3.26 -37.81
C ASN A 612 29.97 2.72 -38.20
N ILE A 613 29.93 1.54 -38.81
CA ILE A 613 28.69 0.93 -39.33
C ILE A 613 27.98 0.05 -38.31
N ASN A 614 28.54 -0.09 -37.11
CA ASN A 614 27.98 -0.88 -36.02
C ASN A 614 26.76 -0.20 -35.36
N VAL A 615 25.81 -1.02 -34.89
CA VAL A 615 24.62 -0.56 -34.15
C VAL A 615 24.74 -0.99 -32.69
N ALA A 616 24.75 -0.03 -31.77
CA ALA A 616 24.67 -0.28 -30.34
C ALA A 616 23.20 -0.31 -29.88
N ILE A 617 22.80 -1.38 -29.22
CA ILE A 617 21.49 -1.55 -28.62
C ILE A 617 21.63 -1.44 -27.11
N LEU A 618 20.83 -0.55 -26.51
CA LEU A 618 20.81 -0.29 -25.08
C LEU A 618 19.44 -0.60 -24.50
N VAL A 619 19.37 -1.37 -23.41
CA VAL A 619 18.14 -1.61 -22.66
C VAL A 619 18.01 -0.60 -21.53
N GLN A 620 16.97 0.22 -21.60
CA GLN A 620 16.70 1.28 -20.64
C GLN A 620 15.75 0.78 -19.55
N LEU A 621 16.23 0.78 -18.31
CA LEU A 621 15.46 0.39 -17.13
C LEU A 621 14.52 1.52 -16.67
N PRO A 622 13.45 1.22 -15.90
CA PRO A 622 12.55 2.26 -15.41
C PRO A 622 13.24 3.35 -14.58
N GLU A 623 14.28 3.00 -13.81
CA GLU A 623 15.03 3.95 -12.98
C GLU A 623 15.92 4.90 -13.80
N TYR A 624 16.05 4.66 -15.10
CA TYR A 624 16.78 5.53 -16.01
C TYR A 624 15.91 6.65 -16.59
N PHE A 625 14.62 6.66 -16.27
CA PHE A 625 13.69 7.71 -16.66
C PHE A 625 13.29 8.57 -15.46
N ASP A 626 12.79 9.76 -15.76
CA ASP A 626 12.07 10.61 -14.82
C ASP A 626 10.82 9.91 -14.27
N SER A 627 10.20 10.51 -13.24
CA SER A 627 8.98 9.97 -12.62
C SER A 627 7.82 9.74 -13.61
N THR A 628 7.79 10.48 -14.72
CA THR A 628 6.78 10.31 -15.78
C THR A 628 7.09 9.17 -16.76
N GLY A 629 8.31 8.64 -16.74
CA GLY A 629 8.78 7.60 -17.66
C GLY A 629 9.03 8.11 -19.09
N LYS A 630 9.16 9.44 -19.28
CA LYS A 630 9.25 10.10 -20.60
C LYS A 630 10.66 10.55 -20.93
N TYR A 631 11.39 11.09 -19.97
CA TYR A 631 12.72 11.68 -20.17
C TYR A 631 13.79 10.82 -19.52
N LEU A 632 14.88 10.54 -20.23
CA LEU A 632 16.03 9.84 -19.65
C LEU A 632 16.81 10.77 -18.70
N ILE A 633 17.42 10.18 -17.67
CA ILE A 633 18.35 10.88 -16.79
C ILE A 633 19.65 11.23 -17.54
N GLY A 634 20.31 12.32 -17.13
CA GLY A 634 21.49 12.88 -17.79
C GLY A 634 22.61 11.89 -18.08
N PRO A 635 23.00 11.00 -17.13
CA PRO A 635 24.01 9.99 -17.41
C PRO A 635 23.67 9.07 -18.60
N GLN A 636 22.38 8.76 -18.82
CA GLN A 636 21.95 7.90 -19.93
C GLN A 636 21.83 8.68 -21.24
N VAL A 637 21.39 9.94 -21.19
CA VAL A 637 21.39 10.82 -22.36
C VAL A 637 22.83 11.04 -22.85
N MET A 638 23.75 11.38 -21.94
CA MET A 638 25.18 11.51 -22.20
C MET A 638 25.77 10.24 -22.80
N ARG A 639 25.46 9.05 -22.23
CA ARG A 639 25.88 7.76 -22.79
C ARG A 639 25.49 7.60 -24.26
N ILE A 640 24.24 7.91 -24.60
CA ILE A 640 23.76 7.83 -25.99
C ILE A 640 24.52 8.80 -26.90
N ARG A 641 24.76 10.04 -26.46
CA ARG A 641 25.52 11.03 -27.23
C ARG A 641 26.95 10.57 -27.48
N HIS A 642 27.65 10.10 -26.44
CA HIS A 642 29.03 9.63 -26.55
C HIS A 642 29.15 8.45 -27.52
N LEU A 643 28.25 7.46 -27.45
CA LEU A 643 28.25 6.33 -28.39
C LEU A 643 28.04 6.78 -29.84
N ARG A 644 27.17 7.79 -30.07
CA ARG A 644 26.98 8.39 -31.40
C ARG A 644 28.20 9.15 -31.89
N ARG A 645 28.89 9.89 -31.00
CA ARG A 645 30.16 10.59 -31.32
C ARG A 645 31.28 9.62 -31.70
N LEU A 646 31.26 8.41 -31.16
CA LEU A 646 32.14 7.30 -31.57
C LEU A 646 31.73 6.64 -32.90
N GLY A 647 30.73 7.20 -33.59
CA GLY A 647 30.25 6.75 -34.88
C GLY A 647 29.19 5.65 -34.84
N LEU A 648 28.77 5.17 -33.65
CA LEU A 648 27.80 4.08 -33.54
C LEU A 648 26.37 4.59 -33.82
N LYS A 649 25.56 3.80 -34.51
CA LYS A 649 24.10 3.99 -34.50
C LYS A 649 23.57 3.47 -33.17
N VAL A 650 22.79 4.25 -32.43
CA VAL A 650 22.29 3.85 -31.11
C VAL A 650 20.77 3.63 -31.16
N VAL A 651 20.36 2.43 -30.78
CA VAL A 651 18.96 2.00 -30.61
C VAL A 651 18.71 1.75 -29.13
N THR A 652 17.58 2.24 -28.62
CA THR A 652 17.19 2.05 -27.21
C THR A 652 15.93 1.20 -27.13
N LEU A 653 15.95 0.18 -26.29
CA LEU A 653 14.80 -0.66 -25.98
C LEU A 653 14.33 -0.37 -24.55
N ARG A 654 13.03 -0.25 -24.36
CA ARG A 654 12.45 -0.05 -23.02
C ARG A 654 12.25 -1.38 -22.31
N PHE A 655 12.84 -1.53 -21.12
CA PHE A 655 12.74 -2.77 -20.34
C PHE A 655 11.30 -3.13 -19.98
N ASP A 656 10.47 -2.17 -19.58
CA ASP A 656 9.08 -2.41 -19.19
C ASP A 656 8.22 -2.88 -20.38
N VAL A 657 8.49 -2.36 -21.58
CA VAL A 657 7.85 -2.81 -22.82
C VAL A 657 8.29 -4.24 -23.16
N LEU A 658 9.61 -4.50 -23.15
CA LEU A 658 10.14 -5.84 -23.38
C LEU A 658 9.62 -6.85 -22.36
N TYR A 659 9.50 -6.47 -21.10
CA TYR A 659 8.98 -7.33 -20.04
C TYR A 659 7.50 -7.66 -20.25
N LYS A 660 6.67 -6.69 -20.67
CA LYS A 660 5.28 -6.93 -21.07
C LYS A 660 5.17 -7.84 -22.28
N LEU A 661 6.02 -7.64 -23.29
CA LEU A 661 6.02 -8.44 -24.52
C LEU A 661 6.55 -9.87 -24.30
N LYS A 662 7.52 -10.03 -23.40
CA LYS A 662 8.01 -11.34 -22.91
C LYS A 662 6.88 -12.17 -22.31
N ILE A 663 5.84 -11.53 -21.79
CA ILE A 663 4.81 -12.24 -21.06
C ILE A 663 3.99 -13.11 -22.03
N HIS A 664 3.30 -12.67 -23.10
CA HIS A 664 2.66 -13.65 -24.03
C HIS A 664 2.21 -13.09 -25.41
N PRO A 665 2.67 -13.66 -26.55
CA PRO A 665 1.88 -13.62 -27.80
C PRO A 665 1.46 -15.00 -28.33
N GLN A 666 2.31 -16.04 -28.24
CA GLN A 666 1.99 -17.38 -28.72
C GLN A 666 1.07 -18.13 -27.75
N GLU A 667 1.39 -18.09 -26.45
CA GLU A 667 0.57 -18.71 -25.40
C GLU A 667 -0.83 -18.07 -25.28
N LEU A 668 -1.01 -16.78 -25.65
CA LEU A 668 -2.35 -16.18 -25.76
C LEU A 668 -3.14 -16.74 -26.94
N ARG A 669 -2.48 -17.15 -28.04
CA ARG A 669 -3.18 -17.79 -29.17
C ARG A 669 -3.67 -19.17 -28.77
N ASP A 670 -2.86 -19.89 -28.01
CA ASP A 670 -3.16 -21.24 -27.56
C ASP A 670 -4.30 -21.24 -26.53
N ARG A 671 -4.47 -20.18 -25.74
CA ARG A 671 -5.62 -19.99 -24.82
C ARG A 671 -6.97 -19.72 -25.51
N VAL A 672 -6.98 -19.22 -26.75
CA VAL A 672 -8.23 -18.83 -27.44
C VAL A 672 -9.05 -20.06 -27.84
N ILE A 673 -8.38 -21.16 -28.21
CA ILE A 673 -8.99 -22.42 -28.62
C ILE A 673 -8.87 -23.42 -27.48
N LYS A 674 -10.00 -23.80 -26.89
CA LYS A 674 -10.05 -24.58 -25.66
C LYS A 674 -9.75 -26.04 -25.99
N SER A 675 -8.82 -26.63 -25.24
CA SER A 675 -8.56 -28.05 -25.31
C SER A 675 -9.75 -28.86 -24.77
N PRO A 676 -9.87 -30.15 -25.12
CA PRO A 676 -10.96 -30.99 -24.61
C PRO A 676 -11.05 -31.03 -23.07
N ALA A 677 -9.91 -31.00 -22.37
CA ALA A 677 -9.89 -30.99 -20.91
C ALA A 677 -10.39 -29.65 -20.33
N GLU A 678 -10.03 -28.52 -20.94
CA GLU A 678 -10.56 -27.21 -20.55
C GLU A 678 -12.07 -27.13 -20.72
N ILE A 679 -12.57 -27.66 -21.84
CA ILE A 679 -14.00 -27.70 -22.14
C ILE A 679 -14.79 -28.43 -21.05
N GLU A 680 -14.28 -29.55 -20.52
CA GLU A 680 -14.96 -30.27 -19.42
C GLU A 680 -15.04 -29.43 -18.14
N VAL A 681 -13.98 -28.68 -17.81
CA VAL A 681 -13.97 -27.80 -16.63
C VAL A 681 -14.90 -26.60 -16.84
N LEU A 682 -14.90 -26.00 -18.02
CA LEU A 682 -15.79 -24.91 -18.39
C LEU A 682 -17.27 -25.34 -18.33
N ARG A 683 -17.59 -26.53 -18.82
CA ARG A 683 -18.93 -27.12 -18.72
C ARG A 683 -19.34 -27.33 -17.25
N TYR A 684 -18.41 -27.77 -16.41
CA TYR A 684 -18.67 -27.94 -14.98
C TYR A 684 -18.96 -26.62 -14.28
N VAL A 685 -18.11 -25.59 -14.46
CA VAL A 685 -18.26 -24.30 -13.77
C VAL A 685 -19.50 -23.53 -14.25
N ALA A 686 -19.84 -23.62 -15.55
CA ALA A 686 -21.08 -23.06 -16.08
C ALA A 686 -22.33 -23.76 -15.50
N ARG A 687 -22.30 -25.10 -15.35
CA ARG A 687 -23.38 -25.86 -14.69
C ARG A 687 -23.56 -25.43 -13.23
N VAL A 688 -22.48 -25.36 -12.46
CA VAL A 688 -22.53 -24.91 -11.05
C VAL A 688 -23.09 -23.50 -10.94
N SER A 689 -22.63 -22.59 -11.80
CA SER A 689 -23.11 -21.20 -11.82
C SER A 689 -24.58 -21.13 -12.20
N SER A 690 -25.03 -21.96 -13.15
CA SER A 690 -26.44 -22.08 -13.53
C SER A 690 -27.30 -22.58 -12.37
N ASP A 691 -26.82 -23.57 -11.62
CA ASP A 691 -27.52 -24.09 -10.44
C ASP A 691 -27.60 -23.05 -9.32
N ALA A 692 -26.53 -22.25 -9.12
CA ALA A 692 -26.53 -21.14 -8.19
C ALA A 692 -27.51 -20.02 -8.59
N HIS A 693 -27.56 -19.63 -9.87
CA HIS A 693 -28.57 -18.68 -10.38
C HIS A 693 -30.00 -19.17 -10.14
N LYS A 694 -30.26 -20.45 -10.37
CA LYS A 694 -31.56 -21.07 -10.08
C LYS A 694 -31.91 -21.05 -8.60
N ALA A 695 -30.93 -21.20 -7.71
CA ALA A 695 -31.12 -21.08 -6.26
C ALA A 695 -31.44 -19.63 -5.87
N VAL A 696 -30.74 -18.66 -6.45
CA VAL A 696 -31.01 -17.22 -6.25
C VAL A 696 -32.42 -16.86 -6.71
N MET A 697 -32.83 -17.24 -7.93
CA MET A 697 -34.19 -16.96 -8.43
C MET A 697 -35.29 -17.49 -7.51
N LYS A 698 -35.06 -18.60 -6.81
CA LYS A 698 -36.02 -19.13 -5.82
C LYS A 698 -35.98 -18.42 -4.48
N ALA A 699 -34.82 -17.92 -4.08
CA ALA A 699 -34.62 -17.29 -2.78
C ALA A 699 -35.11 -15.84 -2.77
N MET A 700 -35.06 -15.15 -3.91
CA MET A 700 -35.34 -13.71 -3.98
C MET A 700 -36.82 -13.39 -3.90
N ALA A 701 -37.13 -12.34 -3.13
CA ALA A 701 -38.45 -11.76 -3.01
C ALA A 701 -38.36 -10.25 -2.74
N PRO A 702 -39.42 -9.48 -3.01
CA PRO A 702 -39.49 -8.07 -2.61
C PRO A 702 -39.23 -7.88 -1.11
N GLY A 703 -38.49 -6.84 -0.76
CA GLY A 703 -38.08 -6.51 0.62
C GLY A 703 -36.70 -7.06 1.02
N MET A 704 -36.11 -7.94 0.21
CA MET A 704 -34.71 -8.35 0.35
C MET A 704 -33.76 -7.29 -0.20
N HIS A 705 -32.48 -7.40 0.11
CA HIS A 705 -31.42 -6.57 -0.46
C HIS A 705 -30.63 -7.35 -1.50
N GLU A 706 -30.06 -6.64 -2.46
CA GLU A 706 -29.25 -7.18 -3.55
C GLU A 706 -28.07 -8.04 -3.05
N TYR A 707 -27.36 -7.63 -2.00
CA TYR A 707 -26.25 -8.41 -1.42
C TYR A 707 -26.69 -9.78 -0.88
N GLN A 708 -27.99 -9.97 -0.59
CA GLN A 708 -28.50 -11.28 -0.16
C GLN A 708 -28.55 -12.25 -1.34
N ALA A 709 -28.75 -11.75 -2.56
CA ALA A 709 -28.63 -12.53 -3.79
C ALA A 709 -27.17 -12.97 -4.00
N GLU A 710 -26.22 -12.05 -3.85
CA GLU A 710 -24.79 -12.34 -3.90
C GLU A 710 -24.41 -13.41 -2.86
N ALA A 711 -24.86 -13.25 -1.61
CA ALA A 711 -24.59 -14.22 -0.55
C ALA A 711 -25.15 -15.62 -0.87
N GLU A 712 -26.37 -15.71 -1.41
CA GLU A 712 -26.97 -16.99 -1.81
C GLU A 712 -26.23 -17.64 -2.99
N PHE A 713 -25.81 -16.85 -3.99
CA PHE A 713 -25.01 -17.34 -5.09
C PHE A 713 -23.67 -17.90 -4.63
N LEU A 714 -22.95 -17.16 -3.77
CA LEU A 714 -21.67 -17.56 -3.20
C LEU A 714 -21.80 -18.84 -2.36
N ARG A 715 -22.84 -18.89 -1.52
CA ARG A 715 -23.15 -20.07 -0.70
C ARG A 715 -23.35 -21.31 -1.58
N HIS A 716 -24.17 -21.22 -2.62
CA HIS A 716 -24.43 -22.36 -3.50
C HIS A 716 -23.17 -22.78 -4.27
N SER A 717 -22.49 -21.82 -4.89
CA SER A 717 -21.27 -22.05 -5.68
C SER A 717 -20.19 -22.77 -4.88
N TYR A 718 -20.00 -22.38 -3.61
CA TYR A 718 -19.01 -23.01 -2.76
C TYR A 718 -19.49 -24.34 -2.16
N ALA A 719 -20.67 -24.34 -1.52
CA ALA A 719 -21.14 -25.52 -0.77
C ALA A 719 -21.48 -26.71 -1.67
N VAL A 720 -21.99 -26.46 -2.88
CA VAL A 720 -22.39 -27.51 -3.83
C VAL A 720 -21.30 -27.74 -4.88
N GLY A 721 -20.79 -26.65 -5.46
CA GLY A 721 -19.88 -26.71 -6.60
C GLY A 721 -18.39 -26.74 -6.25
N GLY A 722 -18.01 -26.57 -4.99
CA GLY A 722 -16.60 -26.46 -4.58
C GLY A 722 -15.88 -25.23 -5.14
N CYS A 723 -16.61 -24.25 -5.65
CA CYS A 723 -16.06 -23.02 -6.20
C CYS A 723 -15.80 -22.04 -5.06
N ARG A 724 -14.55 -21.99 -4.56
CA ARG A 724 -14.16 -21.10 -3.45
C ARG A 724 -14.19 -19.61 -3.84
N HIS A 725 -14.11 -19.33 -5.13
CA HIS A 725 -14.04 -17.99 -5.68
C HIS A 725 -15.13 -17.80 -6.74
N VAL A 726 -15.44 -16.53 -7.00
CA VAL A 726 -16.19 -16.08 -8.17
C VAL A 726 -15.24 -15.51 -9.20
N SER A 727 -15.69 -15.48 -10.46
CA SER A 727 -14.87 -15.03 -11.59
C SER A 727 -14.71 -13.51 -11.63
N TYR A 728 -15.67 -12.79 -11.03
CA TYR A 728 -15.73 -11.34 -10.89
C TYR A 728 -16.65 -11.00 -9.71
N THR A 729 -16.65 -9.75 -9.26
CA THR A 729 -17.59 -9.26 -8.23
C THR A 729 -19.02 -9.44 -8.71
N CYS A 730 -19.89 -10.04 -7.89
CA CYS A 730 -21.27 -10.28 -8.27
C CYS A 730 -22.00 -8.96 -8.53
N ILE A 731 -22.73 -8.90 -9.63
CA ILE A 731 -23.49 -7.73 -10.07
C ILE A 731 -24.96 -8.05 -9.80
N CYS A 732 -25.50 -7.55 -8.69
CA CYS A 732 -26.88 -7.82 -8.30
C CYS A 732 -27.73 -6.56 -8.43
N GLY A 733 -28.08 -6.13 -9.65
CA GLY A 733 -28.83 -4.89 -9.85
C GLY A 733 -30.36 -5.10 -9.88
N ALA A 734 -31.11 -4.41 -9.01
CA ALA A 734 -32.57 -4.36 -9.04
C ALA A 734 -33.09 -2.96 -9.43
N GLY A 735 -34.25 -2.91 -10.09
CA GLY A 735 -34.86 -1.66 -10.55
C GLY A 735 -33.91 -0.90 -11.47
N THR A 736 -33.70 0.40 -11.23
CA THR A 736 -32.78 1.22 -12.04
C THR A 736 -31.32 0.77 -11.99
N ASN A 737 -30.89 0.05 -10.94
CA ASN A 737 -29.51 -0.46 -10.84
C ASN A 737 -29.20 -1.50 -11.92
N SER A 738 -30.21 -2.19 -12.46
CA SER A 738 -30.04 -3.11 -13.60
C SER A 738 -29.57 -2.39 -14.88
N ALA A 739 -29.63 -1.06 -14.97
CA ALA A 739 -29.04 -0.28 -16.07
C ALA A 739 -27.54 0.05 -15.86
N ILE A 740 -26.98 -0.23 -14.69
CA ILE A 740 -25.56 0.00 -14.38
C ILE A 740 -24.79 -1.28 -14.70
N LEU A 741 -24.11 -1.29 -15.85
CA LEU A 741 -23.56 -2.52 -16.44
C LEU A 741 -22.66 -3.34 -15.51
N HIS A 742 -21.77 -2.68 -14.76
CA HIS A 742 -20.87 -3.31 -13.77
C HIS A 742 -21.20 -2.81 -12.35
N TYR A 743 -22.48 -2.87 -11.95
CA TYR A 743 -22.92 -2.64 -10.57
C TYR A 743 -22.27 -3.63 -9.58
N GLY A 744 -22.40 -3.43 -8.26
CA GLY A 744 -21.84 -4.32 -7.23
C GLY A 744 -20.39 -4.04 -6.81
N HIS A 745 -19.68 -3.15 -7.50
CA HIS A 745 -18.36 -2.68 -7.05
C HIS A 745 -18.44 -1.86 -5.75
N ALA A 746 -17.30 -1.61 -5.09
CA ALA A 746 -17.25 -0.96 -3.77
C ALA A 746 -17.90 0.46 -3.67
N GLY A 747 -18.18 1.12 -4.79
CA GLY A 747 -18.87 2.42 -4.81
C GLY A 747 -20.39 2.30 -4.99
N SER A 748 -20.89 1.09 -5.27
CA SER A 748 -22.31 0.75 -5.46
C SER A 748 -22.50 -0.73 -5.09
N PRO A 749 -22.35 -1.08 -3.80
CA PRO A 749 -21.92 -2.40 -3.34
C PRO A 749 -23.08 -3.39 -3.11
N ASN A 750 -24.03 -3.50 -4.05
CA ASN A 750 -25.22 -4.35 -3.90
C ASN A 750 -26.05 -4.04 -2.65
N ASP A 751 -26.18 -2.77 -2.27
CA ASP A 751 -26.79 -2.34 -1.01
C ASP A 751 -28.24 -1.86 -1.13
N CYS A 752 -28.83 -1.91 -2.32
CA CYS A 752 -30.21 -1.47 -2.50
C CYS A 752 -31.22 -2.56 -2.15
N ALA A 753 -32.38 -2.13 -1.66
CA ALA A 753 -33.52 -3.01 -1.41
C ALA A 753 -34.26 -3.31 -2.73
N ILE A 754 -34.52 -4.58 -2.98
CA ILE A 754 -35.31 -5.12 -4.09
C ILE A 754 -36.78 -4.83 -3.80
N ARG A 755 -37.49 -4.14 -4.70
CA ARG A 755 -38.89 -3.74 -4.51
C ARG A 755 -39.83 -4.56 -5.37
N ASP A 756 -41.10 -4.57 -4.97
CA ASP A 756 -42.15 -5.17 -5.78
C ASP A 756 -42.28 -4.43 -7.12
N GLY A 757 -42.38 -5.19 -8.21
CA GLY A 757 -42.38 -4.65 -9.58
C GLY A 757 -41.01 -4.31 -10.17
N ASP A 758 -39.90 -4.42 -9.42
CA ASP A 758 -38.57 -4.22 -9.99
C ASP A 758 -38.20 -5.35 -10.97
N MET A 759 -37.41 -5.00 -11.98
CA MET A 759 -36.62 -5.99 -12.72
C MET A 759 -35.30 -6.22 -11.99
N CYS A 760 -34.97 -7.49 -11.74
CA CYS A 760 -33.64 -7.91 -11.30
C CYS A 760 -32.83 -8.30 -12.53
N LEU A 761 -31.58 -7.84 -12.58
CA LEU A 761 -30.55 -8.28 -13.52
C LEU A 761 -29.35 -8.70 -12.68
N PHE A 762 -29.19 -10.01 -12.52
CA PHE A 762 -28.12 -10.58 -11.72
C PHE A 762 -27.13 -11.28 -12.62
N ASP A 763 -25.91 -10.76 -12.61
CA ASP A 763 -24.77 -11.19 -13.40
C ASP A 763 -23.68 -11.69 -12.46
N MET A 764 -23.51 -13.01 -12.45
CA MET A 764 -22.69 -13.73 -11.47
C MET A 764 -22.16 -15.02 -12.07
N GLY A 765 -20.88 -15.32 -11.78
CA GLY A 765 -20.21 -16.51 -12.30
C GLY A 765 -19.23 -17.10 -11.30
N ALA A 766 -19.33 -18.40 -11.04
CA ALA A 766 -18.40 -19.12 -10.18
C ALA A 766 -17.03 -19.30 -10.87
N ASN A 767 -15.98 -19.54 -10.08
CA ASN A 767 -14.65 -19.90 -10.58
C ASN A 767 -14.19 -21.24 -10.01
N TYR A 768 -13.80 -22.16 -10.88
CA TYR A 768 -13.33 -23.49 -10.49
C TYR A 768 -11.97 -23.81 -11.13
N GLY A 769 -10.96 -24.05 -10.29
CA GLY A 769 -9.61 -24.38 -10.77
C GLY A 769 -8.98 -23.28 -11.63
N GLY A 770 -9.43 -22.03 -11.49
CA GLY A 770 -9.02 -20.91 -12.32
C GLY A 770 -9.93 -20.65 -13.52
N TYR A 771 -10.82 -21.57 -13.91
CA TYR A 771 -11.73 -21.37 -15.04
C TYR A 771 -13.00 -20.64 -14.63
N ALA A 772 -13.40 -19.69 -15.46
CA ALA A 772 -14.52 -18.80 -15.23
C ALA A 772 -15.81 -19.27 -15.91
N ALA A 773 -16.93 -18.93 -15.28
CA ALA A 773 -18.25 -18.81 -15.89
C ALA A 773 -18.70 -17.34 -15.84
N ASP A 774 -19.59 -16.95 -16.73
CA ASP A 774 -20.18 -15.61 -16.81
C ASP A 774 -21.64 -15.71 -17.23
N ILE A 775 -22.57 -15.54 -16.29
CA ILE A 775 -23.99 -15.79 -16.55
C ILE A 775 -24.81 -14.66 -15.97
N THR A 776 -25.64 -14.07 -16.82
CA THR A 776 -26.65 -13.09 -16.44
C THR A 776 -28.06 -13.67 -16.55
N CYS A 777 -28.82 -13.56 -15.45
CA CYS A 777 -30.26 -13.83 -15.39
C CYS A 777 -31.02 -12.55 -15.09
N SER A 778 -31.97 -12.19 -15.95
CA SER A 778 -32.93 -11.13 -15.70
C SER A 778 -34.31 -11.71 -15.40
N PHE A 779 -34.98 -11.23 -14.35
CA PHE A 779 -36.29 -11.73 -13.91
C PHE A 779 -37.04 -10.69 -13.06
N PRO A 780 -38.38 -10.74 -12.97
CA PRO A 780 -39.16 -9.85 -12.12
C PRO A 780 -38.94 -10.21 -10.65
N ALA A 781 -38.70 -9.21 -9.80
CA ALA A 781 -38.42 -9.39 -8.38
C ALA A 781 -39.50 -10.20 -7.64
N ASN A 782 -40.76 -10.09 -8.07
CA ASN A 782 -41.92 -10.76 -7.49
C ASN A 782 -42.30 -12.07 -8.21
N GLY A 783 -41.49 -12.53 -9.17
CA GLY A 783 -41.71 -13.77 -9.90
C GLY A 783 -42.80 -13.70 -10.99
N LYS A 784 -43.37 -12.53 -11.29
CA LYS A 784 -44.39 -12.37 -12.35
C LYS A 784 -44.06 -11.17 -13.25
N PHE A 785 -43.93 -11.41 -14.56
CA PHE A 785 -43.63 -10.33 -15.48
C PHE A 785 -44.88 -9.49 -15.77
N THR A 786 -44.74 -8.17 -15.74
CA THR A 786 -45.71 -7.23 -16.32
C THR A 786 -45.63 -7.24 -17.85
N ASP A 787 -46.62 -6.70 -18.54
CA ASP A 787 -46.61 -6.64 -20.01
C ASP A 787 -45.40 -5.84 -20.54
N ASP A 788 -45.05 -4.72 -19.89
CA ASP A 788 -43.88 -3.91 -20.24
C ASP A 788 -42.56 -4.68 -20.00
N GLN A 789 -42.47 -5.45 -18.90
CA GLN A 789 -41.30 -6.30 -18.64
C GLN A 789 -41.19 -7.44 -19.66
N LYS A 790 -42.31 -8.10 -20.01
CA LYS A 790 -42.34 -9.15 -21.05
C LYS A 790 -41.90 -8.61 -22.40
N LEU A 791 -42.34 -7.40 -22.76
CA LEU A 791 -41.98 -6.75 -24.01
C LEU A 791 -40.45 -6.64 -24.16
N ILE A 792 -39.79 -6.03 -23.17
CA ILE A 792 -38.35 -5.80 -23.20
C ILE A 792 -37.58 -7.11 -23.04
N TYR A 793 -38.04 -7.99 -22.15
CA TYR A 793 -37.42 -9.28 -21.94
C TYR A 793 -37.40 -10.13 -23.21
N ASN A 794 -38.55 -10.25 -23.89
CA ASN A 794 -38.66 -11.01 -25.12
C ASN A 794 -37.88 -10.37 -26.29
N ALA A 795 -37.72 -9.04 -26.30
CA ALA A 795 -36.86 -8.38 -27.28
C ALA A 795 -35.38 -8.82 -27.13
N VAL A 796 -34.88 -8.88 -25.90
CA VAL A 796 -33.51 -9.36 -25.62
C VAL A 796 -33.40 -10.86 -25.86
N LEU A 797 -34.42 -11.65 -25.50
CA LEU A 797 -34.46 -13.10 -25.76
C LEU A 797 -34.41 -13.39 -27.26
N ALA A 798 -35.17 -12.67 -28.07
CA ALA A 798 -35.15 -12.81 -29.53
C ALA A 798 -33.77 -12.47 -30.12
N ALA A 799 -33.12 -11.41 -29.63
CA ALA A 799 -31.77 -11.05 -30.05
C ALA A 799 -30.75 -12.14 -29.68
N ARG A 800 -30.84 -12.69 -28.48
CA ARG A 800 -30.04 -13.82 -28.00
C ARG A 800 -30.23 -15.05 -28.89
N ASP A 801 -31.48 -15.42 -29.17
CA ASP A 801 -31.81 -16.62 -29.95
C ASP A 801 -31.32 -16.50 -31.40
N ALA A 802 -31.44 -15.29 -31.98
CA ALA A 802 -30.92 -15.01 -33.32
C ALA A 802 -29.39 -15.19 -33.40
N VAL A 803 -28.64 -14.70 -32.40
CA VAL A 803 -27.19 -14.90 -32.35
C VAL A 803 -26.85 -16.36 -32.13
N CYS A 804 -27.48 -17.03 -31.16
CA CYS A 804 -27.23 -18.45 -30.89
C CYS A 804 -27.52 -19.34 -32.11
N GLY A 805 -28.54 -19.01 -32.91
CA GLY A 805 -28.87 -19.73 -34.14
C GLY A 805 -27.92 -19.45 -35.32
N ALA A 806 -27.24 -18.30 -35.32
CA ALA A 806 -26.34 -17.89 -36.40
C ALA A 806 -24.86 -18.17 -36.12
N ALA A 807 -24.45 -18.20 -34.84
CA ALA A 807 -23.06 -18.35 -34.43
C ALA A 807 -22.53 -19.75 -34.79
N ARG A 808 -21.45 -19.78 -35.59
CA ARG A 808 -20.69 -20.97 -35.99
C ARG A 808 -19.33 -20.56 -36.52
N GLU A 809 -18.46 -21.54 -36.75
CA GLU A 809 -17.18 -21.30 -37.43
C GLU A 809 -17.34 -20.51 -38.75
N GLY A 810 -16.46 -19.54 -38.96
CA GLY A 810 -16.42 -18.71 -40.17
C GLY A 810 -17.27 -17.43 -40.10
N VAL A 811 -18.10 -17.27 -39.06
CA VAL A 811 -18.94 -16.07 -38.89
C VAL A 811 -18.17 -14.95 -38.18
N SER A 812 -18.36 -13.70 -38.59
CA SER A 812 -17.75 -12.53 -37.93
C SER A 812 -18.45 -12.20 -36.62
N TRP A 813 -17.70 -11.99 -35.54
CA TRP A 813 -18.29 -11.55 -34.26
C TRP A 813 -18.92 -10.15 -34.33
N VAL A 814 -18.38 -9.29 -35.20
CA VAL A 814 -18.98 -7.97 -35.46
C VAL A 814 -20.37 -8.12 -36.06
N ASP A 815 -20.55 -9.05 -37.00
CA ASP A 815 -21.84 -9.29 -37.64
C ASP A 815 -22.85 -9.86 -36.65
N MET A 816 -22.42 -10.69 -35.69
CA MET A 816 -23.28 -11.17 -34.60
C MET A 816 -23.77 -10.02 -33.72
N HIS A 817 -22.89 -9.07 -33.38
CA HIS A 817 -23.30 -7.89 -32.62
C HIS A 817 -24.33 -7.03 -33.38
N LEU A 818 -24.13 -6.85 -34.68
CA LEU A 818 -25.08 -6.12 -35.52
C LEU A 818 -26.41 -6.87 -35.70
N LEU A 819 -26.38 -8.20 -35.76
CA LEU A 819 -27.57 -9.06 -35.80
C LEU A 819 -28.41 -8.89 -34.52
N ALA A 820 -27.78 -9.02 -33.35
CA ALA A 820 -28.46 -8.84 -32.06
C ALA A 820 -29.13 -7.45 -31.98
N ASN A 821 -28.38 -6.41 -32.32
CA ASN A 821 -28.86 -5.03 -32.33
C ASN A 821 -30.05 -4.83 -33.28
N ARG A 822 -29.97 -5.38 -34.50
CA ARG A 822 -31.06 -5.29 -35.48
C ARG A 822 -32.34 -5.94 -34.96
N VAL A 823 -32.24 -7.18 -34.48
CA VAL A 823 -33.39 -7.93 -33.95
C VAL A 823 -34.01 -7.19 -32.76
N MET A 824 -33.18 -6.68 -31.86
CA MET A 824 -33.65 -5.89 -30.72
C MET A 824 -34.41 -4.62 -31.18
N LEU A 825 -33.90 -3.86 -32.15
CA LEU A 825 -34.61 -2.69 -32.69
C LEU A 825 -35.92 -3.07 -33.41
N GLU A 826 -35.95 -4.20 -34.11
CA GLU A 826 -37.17 -4.73 -34.73
C GLU A 826 -38.24 -5.06 -33.69
N GLU A 827 -37.88 -5.68 -32.58
CA GLU A 827 -38.79 -6.00 -31.48
C GLU A 827 -39.26 -4.73 -30.74
N LEU A 828 -38.37 -3.78 -30.45
CA LEU A 828 -38.76 -2.49 -29.86
C LEU A 828 -39.69 -1.69 -30.79
N ARG A 829 -39.52 -1.80 -32.10
CA ARG A 829 -40.45 -1.23 -33.10
C ARG A 829 -41.80 -1.95 -33.11
N LYS A 830 -41.82 -3.29 -33.06
CA LYS A 830 -43.08 -4.07 -32.93
C LYS A 830 -43.83 -3.70 -31.65
N GLY A 831 -43.09 -3.43 -30.58
CA GLY A 831 -43.58 -2.90 -29.31
C GLY A 831 -43.97 -1.43 -29.31
N GLN A 832 -43.93 -0.75 -30.46
CA GLN A 832 -44.28 0.66 -30.64
C GLN A 832 -43.46 1.64 -29.78
N LEU A 833 -42.26 1.23 -29.33
CA LEU A 833 -41.30 2.11 -28.67
C LEU A 833 -40.47 2.88 -29.71
N LEU A 834 -40.26 2.26 -30.86
CA LEU A 834 -39.58 2.81 -32.02
C LEU A 834 -40.50 2.87 -33.24
N GLN A 835 -40.19 3.74 -34.19
CA GLN A 835 -40.91 3.89 -35.45
C GLN A 835 -39.96 4.10 -36.63
N GLY A 836 -40.38 3.73 -37.84
CA GLY A 836 -39.59 3.89 -39.06
C GLY A 836 -38.80 2.64 -39.49
N ASP A 837 -37.77 2.86 -40.30
CA ASP A 837 -36.94 1.81 -40.90
C ASP A 837 -35.73 1.45 -40.02
N VAL A 838 -35.46 0.15 -39.86
CA VAL A 838 -34.41 -0.35 -38.96
C VAL A 838 -33.01 -0.16 -39.53
N ASP A 839 -32.83 -0.19 -40.86
CA ASP A 839 -31.54 0.11 -41.47
C ASP A 839 -31.13 1.56 -41.21
N GLU A 840 -32.09 2.48 -41.34
CA GLU A 840 -31.83 3.88 -40.98
C GLU A 840 -31.53 4.07 -39.48
N MET A 841 -32.19 3.34 -38.59
CA MET A 841 -31.89 3.37 -37.14
C MET A 841 -30.47 2.89 -36.84
N MET A 842 -30.04 1.80 -37.48
CA MET A 842 -28.70 1.24 -37.33
C MET A 842 -27.63 2.21 -37.85
N GLU A 843 -27.90 2.89 -38.97
CA GLU A 843 -26.96 3.88 -39.52
C GLU A 843 -26.88 5.14 -38.66
N ALA A 844 -28.00 5.57 -38.07
CA ALA A 844 -28.03 6.64 -37.08
C ALA A 844 -27.29 6.27 -35.77
N GLY A 845 -26.97 4.99 -35.54
CA GLY A 845 -26.30 4.51 -34.33
C GLY A 845 -27.23 4.33 -33.13
N LEU A 846 -28.54 4.19 -33.37
CA LEU A 846 -29.56 4.08 -32.32
C LEU A 846 -29.38 2.82 -31.46
N ASN A 847 -28.84 1.75 -32.04
CA ASN A 847 -28.50 0.52 -31.34
C ASN A 847 -27.58 0.75 -30.13
N ALA A 848 -26.63 1.67 -30.22
CA ALA A 848 -25.70 1.97 -29.13
C ALA A 848 -26.33 2.72 -27.95
N ILE A 849 -27.56 3.23 -28.12
CA ILE A 849 -28.34 3.86 -27.05
C ILE A 849 -28.93 2.79 -26.13
N PHE A 850 -29.49 1.73 -26.70
CA PHE A 850 -30.14 0.65 -25.95
C PHE A 850 -29.18 -0.47 -25.54
N GLN A 851 -28.14 -0.75 -26.33
CA GLN A 851 -27.05 -1.67 -25.97
C GLN A 851 -25.69 -0.94 -26.07
N PRO A 852 -25.24 -0.26 -25.01
CA PRO A 852 -24.00 0.51 -25.03
C PRO A 852 -22.74 -0.35 -24.83
N HIS A 853 -22.86 -1.65 -24.62
CA HIS A 853 -21.74 -2.60 -24.46
C HIS A 853 -21.61 -3.53 -25.68
N GLY A 854 -20.50 -4.28 -25.74
CA GLY A 854 -20.31 -5.31 -26.77
C GLY A 854 -21.26 -6.50 -26.56
N LEU A 855 -21.51 -7.28 -27.61
CA LEU A 855 -22.36 -8.48 -27.53
C LEU A 855 -21.80 -9.60 -26.63
N GLY A 856 -20.49 -9.60 -26.38
CA GLY A 856 -19.83 -10.62 -25.61
C GLY A 856 -18.34 -10.71 -25.89
N HIS A 857 -17.70 -11.68 -25.28
CA HIS A 857 -16.26 -11.78 -25.21
C HIS A 857 -15.77 -13.21 -25.02
N PHE A 858 -14.48 -13.44 -25.28
CA PHE A 858 -13.89 -14.73 -24.91
C PHE A 858 -13.95 -14.94 -23.40
N LEU A 859 -14.14 -16.19 -23.03
CA LEU A 859 -14.20 -16.69 -21.67
C LEU A 859 -13.28 -17.91 -21.53
N GLY A 860 -12.62 -18.05 -20.37
CA GLY A 860 -11.62 -19.10 -20.14
C GLY A 860 -11.07 -19.06 -18.71
N LEU A 861 -9.76 -18.93 -18.56
CA LEU A 861 -9.14 -18.71 -17.23
C LEU A 861 -9.43 -17.31 -16.67
N ASP A 862 -9.61 -16.33 -17.56
CA ASP A 862 -10.08 -15.00 -17.18
C ASP A 862 -11.53 -14.84 -17.69
N VAL A 863 -12.36 -14.10 -16.96
CA VAL A 863 -13.73 -13.79 -17.39
C VAL A 863 -13.73 -13.05 -18.73
N HIS A 864 -12.92 -12.00 -18.81
CA HIS A 864 -12.57 -11.34 -20.06
C HIS A 864 -11.29 -11.94 -20.62
N ASP A 865 -11.40 -13.13 -21.23
CA ASP A 865 -10.28 -13.94 -21.67
C ASP A 865 -9.46 -13.26 -22.79
N VAL A 866 -8.20 -13.68 -22.89
CA VAL A 866 -7.19 -13.06 -23.72
C VAL A 866 -7.42 -13.29 -25.22
N GLY A 867 -6.66 -12.58 -26.06
CA GLY A 867 -6.57 -12.89 -27.48
C GLY A 867 -7.65 -12.29 -28.37
N GLY A 868 -8.47 -11.37 -27.86
CA GLY A 868 -9.51 -10.69 -28.64
C GLY A 868 -9.01 -9.86 -29.83
N TYR A 869 -7.82 -9.25 -29.72
CA TYR A 869 -7.21 -8.35 -30.71
C TYR A 869 -5.70 -8.61 -30.87
N LEU A 870 -5.32 -9.84 -31.23
CA LEU A 870 -3.92 -10.18 -31.50
C LEU A 870 -3.44 -9.65 -32.87
N PRO A 871 -2.12 -9.44 -33.08
CA PRO A 871 -1.58 -9.12 -34.40
C PRO A 871 -2.04 -10.12 -35.47
N GLY A 872 -2.53 -9.61 -36.60
CA GLY A 872 -3.10 -10.40 -37.69
C GLY A 872 -4.60 -10.75 -37.54
N CYS A 873 -5.25 -10.31 -36.46
CA CYS A 873 -6.70 -10.32 -36.33
C CYS A 873 -7.30 -8.97 -36.74
N PRO A 874 -8.61 -8.90 -37.06
CA PRO A 874 -9.27 -7.62 -37.34
C PRO A 874 -9.10 -6.62 -36.20
N GLU A 875 -8.85 -5.36 -36.57
CA GLU A 875 -8.70 -4.28 -35.60
C GLU A 875 -10.03 -3.91 -34.95
N ARG A 876 -9.94 -3.29 -33.77
CA ARG A 876 -11.11 -2.76 -33.07
C ARG A 876 -11.69 -1.60 -33.87
N SER A 877 -12.97 -1.68 -34.21
CA SER A 877 -13.68 -0.60 -34.90
C SER A 877 -13.72 0.67 -34.04
N SER A 878 -13.65 1.82 -34.70
CA SER A 878 -13.89 3.13 -34.07
C SER A 878 -15.38 3.53 -34.06
N LYS A 879 -16.25 2.82 -34.79
CA LYS A 879 -17.70 3.09 -34.86
C LYS A 879 -18.33 2.90 -33.48
N ALA A 880 -19.15 3.86 -33.04
CA ALA A 880 -19.84 3.80 -31.76
C ALA A 880 -20.70 2.52 -31.65
N GLY A 881 -20.77 1.95 -30.44
CA GLY A 881 -21.39 0.64 -30.18
C GLY A 881 -20.44 -0.52 -30.47
N VAL A 882 -19.96 -0.61 -31.72
CA VAL A 882 -19.03 -1.68 -32.16
C VAL A 882 -17.67 -1.55 -31.48
N ASN A 883 -17.22 -0.33 -31.17
CA ASN A 883 -15.96 -0.05 -30.49
C ASN A 883 -15.85 -0.65 -29.08
N ARG A 884 -16.96 -1.12 -28.50
CA ARG A 884 -17.01 -1.78 -27.19
C ARG A 884 -16.79 -3.28 -27.24
N LEU A 885 -16.86 -3.92 -28.41
CA LEU A 885 -16.61 -5.37 -28.55
C LEU A 885 -15.23 -5.76 -28.04
N ARG A 886 -15.13 -6.86 -27.29
CA ARG A 886 -13.85 -7.36 -26.77
C ARG A 886 -13.09 -8.24 -27.75
N THR A 887 -13.70 -8.59 -28.88
CA THR A 887 -13.04 -9.17 -30.05
C THR A 887 -13.74 -8.74 -31.34
N ALA A 888 -13.00 -8.63 -32.44
CA ALA A 888 -13.56 -8.46 -33.79
C ALA A 888 -13.25 -9.67 -34.70
N ARG A 889 -12.89 -10.81 -34.10
CA ARG A 889 -12.42 -11.98 -34.83
C ARG A 889 -13.57 -12.69 -35.54
N THR A 890 -13.21 -13.40 -36.61
CA THR A 890 -14.02 -14.48 -37.15
C THR A 890 -13.99 -15.67 -36.20
N LEU A 891 -15.16 -16.20 -35.87
CA LEU A 891 -15.35 -17.33 -34.98
C LEU A 891 -14.70 -18.60 -35.55
N LYS A 892 -14.10 -19.39 -34.67
CA LYS A 892 -13.51 -20.70 -34.98
C LYS A 892 -14.02 -21.75 -33.99
N ALA A 893 -14.15 -22.99 -34.43
CA ALA A 893 -14.49 -24.08 -33.52
C ALA A 893 -13.47 -24.17 -32.37
N GLY A 894 -13.97 -24.40 -31.15
CA GLY A 894 -13.18 -24.43 -29.92
C GLY A 894 -13.01 -23.07 -29.24
N MET A 895 -13.47 -21.96 -29.83
CA MET A 895 -13.60 -20.70 -29.10
C MET A 895 -14.76 -20.79 -28.11
N TYR A 896 -14.52 -20.40 -26.86
CA TYR A 896 -15.53 -20.27 -25.81
C TYR A 896 -15.72 -18.79 -25.46
N LEU A 897 -16.97 -18.34 -25.42
CA LEU A 897 -17.35 -16.94 -25.34
C LEU A 897 -18.75 -16.72 -24.77
N THR A 898 -19.00 -15.51 -24.28
CA THR A 898 -20.33 -15.07 -23.84
C THR A 898 -21.18 -14.59 -25.03
N ILE A 899 -22.48 -14.85 -24.98
CA ILE A 899 -23.52 -14.17 -25.79
C ILE A 899 -24.41 -13.43 -24.81
N GLU A 900 -24.27 -12.11 -24.71
CA GLU A 900 -24.87 -11.26 -23.69
C GLU A 900 -25.60 -10.02 -24.27
N PRO A 901 -26.57 -10.16 -25.19
CA PRO A 901 -27.35 -8.99 -25.61
C PRO A 901 -28.11 -8.39 -24.42
N GLY A 902 -28.34 -7.08 -24.48
CA GLY A 902 -29.04 -6.37 -23.42
C GLY A 902 -29.68 -5.07 -23.88
N CYS A 903 -30.82 -4.74 -23.27
CA CYS A 903 -31.59 -3.52 -23.54
C CYS A 903 -31.73 -2.72 -22.25
N TYR A 904 -31.21 -1.50 -22.23
CA TYR A 904 -31.21 -0.63 -21.05
C TYR A 904 -31.81 0.72 -21.36
N PHE A 905 -32.49 1.29 -20.36
CA PHE A 905 -33.04 2.64 -20.40
C PHE A 905 -32.16 3.57 -19.58
N ILE A 906 -30.97 3.88 -20.11
CA ILE A 906 -29.99 4.73 -19.44
C ILE A 906 -30.32 6.20 -19.71
N GLU A 907 -30.76 6.92 -18.68
CA GLU A 907 -31.30 8.27 -18.82
C GLU A 907 -30.38 9.25 -19.58
N PRO A 908 -29.07 9.37 -19.31
CA PRO A 908 -28.19 10.23 -20.09
C PRO A 908 -28.12 9.87 -21.59
N LEU A 909 -28.16 8.59 -21.93
CA LEU A 909 -28.10 8.14 -23.33
C LEU A 909 -29.43 8.38 -24.04
N LEU A 910 -30.55 8.09 -23.37
CA LEU A 910 -31.88 8.33 -23.90
C LEU A 910 -32.15 9.83 -24.12
N ASN A 911 -31.77 10.68 -23.16
CA ASN A 911 -31.88 12.13 -23.29
C ASN A 911 -31.01 12.67 -24.44
N LYS A 912 -29.81 12.09 -24.65
CA LYS A 912 -28.96 12.42 -25.79
C LYS A 912 -29.64 12.06 -27.12
N ALA A 913 -30.26 10.89 -27.19
CA ALA A 913 -30.95 10.42 -28.40
C ALA A 913 -32.20 11.26 -28.72
N TYR A 914 -32.95 11.71 -27.70
CA TYR A 914 -34.06 12.66 -27.88
C TYR A 914 -33.60 14.04 -28.39
N ALA A 915 -32.41 14.49 -28.01
CA ALA A 915 -31.88 15.78 -28.43
C ALA A 915 -31.29 15.75 -29.86
N ASP A 916 -30.99 14.58 -30.40
CA ASP A 916 -30.39 14.41 -31.72
C ASP A 916 -31.49 14.26 -32.80
N PRO A 917 -31.64 15.19 -33.77
CA PRO A 917 -32.63 15.08 -34.84
C PRO A 917 -32.49 13.84 -35.71
N THR A 918 -31.28 13.27 -35.81
CA THR A 918 -31.02 12.06 -36.61
C THR A 918 -31.59 10.80 -35.96
N MET A 919 -31.67 10.77 -34.62
CA MET A 919 -32.19 9.64 -33.84
C MET A 919 -33.63 9.86 -33.37
N SER A 920 -33.96 11.07 -32.90
CA SER A 920 -35.25 11.40 -32.28
C SER A 920 -36.47 11.12 -33.17
N LYS A 921 -36.33 11.21 -34.50
CA LYS A 921 -37.39 10.84 -35.45
C LYS A 921 -37.86 9.39 -35.33
N PHE A 922 -37.01 8.50 -34.80
CA PHE A 922 -37.31 7.07 -34.61
C PHE A 922 -37.86 6.74 -33.22
N LEU A 923 -37.78 7.67 -32.25
CA LEU A 923 -38.16 7.42 -30.86
C LEU A 923 -39.61 7.84 -30.62
N VAL A 924 -40.47 6.91 -30.21
CA VAL A 924 -41.85 7.22 -29.80
C VAL A 924 -41.83 7.64 -28.33
N LYS A 925 -41.59 8.92 -28.10
CA LYS A 925 -41.29 9.48 -26.77
C LYS A 925 -42.36 9.16 -25.73
N GLU A 926 -43.64 9.25 -26.09
CA GLU A 926 -44.77 8.99 -25.20
C GLU A 926 -44.77 7.55 -24.68
N ASN A 927 -44.32 6.61 -25.51
CA ASN A 927 -44.23 5.21 -25.15
C ASN A 927 -42.92 4.89 -24.43
N LEU A 928 -41.80 5.50 -24.81
CA LEU A 928 -40.49 5.26 -24.20
C LEU A 928 -40.37 5.85 -22.79
N ASP A 929 -40.98 7.00 -22.52
CA ASP A 929 -40.81 7.69 -21.23
C ASP A 929 -41.36 6.88 -20.03
N ARG A 930 -42.27 5.90 -20.26
CA ARG A 930 -42.71 4.96 -19.21
C ARG A 930 -41.59 4.02 -18.73
N PHE A 931 -40.55 3.81 -19.53
CA PHE A 931 -39.43 2.92 -19.22
C PHE A 931 -38.24 3.63 -18.55
N ARG A 932 -38.31 4.93 -18.26
CA ARG A 932 -37.17 5.68 -17.67
C ARG A 932 -36.64 5.10 -16.37
N ASN A 933 -37.51 4.50 -15.55
CA ASN A 933 -37.14 3.85 -14.29
C ASN A 933 -37.14 2.31 -14.38
N PHE A 934 -37.22 1.76 -15.58
CA PHE A 934 -37.26 0.31 -15.81
C PHE A 934 -35.94 -0.36 -15.46
N GLY A 935 -34.82 0.35 -15.67
CA GLY A 935 -33.49 -0.23 -15.60
C GLY A 935 -33.13 -0.90 -16.93
N GLY A 936 -32.92 -2.22 -16.93
CA GLY A 936 -32.64 -2.97 -18.15
C GLY A 936 -32.71 -4.49 -17.99
N VAL A 937 -32.57 -5.17 -19.12
CA VAL A 937 -32.52 -6.63 -19.23
C VAL A 937 -31.23 -7.01 -19.95
N ARG A 938 -30.51 -8.01 -19.41
CA ARG A 938 -29.44 -8.74 -20.09
C ARG A 938 -29.67 -10.24 -19.94
N ILE A 939 -29.45 -10.97 -21.02
CA ILE A 939 -29.53 -12.43 -21.04
C ILE A 939 -28.18 -12.92 -21.55
N GLU A 940 -27.43 -13.61 -20.70
CA GLU A 940 -26.06 -14.00 -21.01
C GLU A 940 -25.82 -15.49 -20.85
N ASP A 941 -25.33 -16.10 -21.94
CA ASP A 941 -24.97 -17.51 -22.02
C ASP A 941 -23.49 -17.70 -22.31
N ASP A 942 -22.91 -18.73 -21.70
CA ASP A 942 -21.58 -19.21 -22.00
C ASP A 942 -21.64 -20.28 -23.09
N VAL A 943 -21.01 -20.03 -24.25
CA VAL A 943 -21.13 -20.89 -25.42
C VAL A 943 -19.79 -21.31 -26.00
N LEU A 944 -19.70 -22.58 -26.40
CA LEU A 944 -18.61 -23.12 -27.19
C LEU A 944 -18.97 -23.09 -28.67
N ILE A 945 -18.16 -22.43 -29.49
CA ILE A 945 -18.32 -22.45 -30.94
C ILE A 945 -17.91 -23.82 -31.48
N THR A 946 -18.75 -24.38 -32.33
CA THR A 946 -18.49 -25.61 -33.07
C THR A 946 -18.40 -25.32 -34.57
N LYS A 947 -18.08 -26.34 -35.37
CA LYS A 947 -18.03 -26.20 -36.83
C LYS A 947 -19.39 -25.82 -37.45
N THR A 948 -20.49 -26.25 -36.84
CA THR A 948 -21.84 -26.13 -37.43
C THR A 948 -22.78 -25.23 -36.64
N GLY A 949 -22.39 -24.79 -35.44
CA GLY A 949 -23.25 -24.02 -34.53
C GLY A 949 -22.53 -23.73 -33.21
N ILE A 950 -23.28 -23.79 -32.12
CA ILE A 950 -22.76 -23.66 -30.75
C ILE A 950 -23.15 -24.86 -29.88
N GLU A 951 -22.42 -25.08 -28.78
CA GLU A 951 -22.87 -25.84 -27.62
C GLU A 951 -23.03 -24.83 -26.47
N ASN A 952 -24.25 -24.65 -25.94
CA ASN A 952 -24.52 -23.75 -24.83
C ASN A 952 -24.33 -24.48 -23.49
N PHE A 953 -23.46 -23.95 -22.62
CA PHE A 953 -23.17 -24.56 -21.32
C PHE A 953 -24.03 -23.99 -20.19
N THR A 954 -24.72 -22.89 -20.43
CA THR A 954 -25.62 -22.24 -19.48
C THR A 954 -26.97 -22.95 -19.43
N LEU A 955 -27.39 -23.36 -18.22
CA LEU A 955 -28.55 -24.23 -17.95
C LEU A 955 -29.54 -23.58 -16.95
N VAL A 956 -30.06 -22.41 -17.32
CA VAL A 956 -31.02 -21.62 -16.55
C VAL A 956 -32.34 -21.45 -17.31
N PRO A 957 -33.48 -21.20 -16.63
CA PRO A 957 -34.73 -20.76 -17.26
C PRO A 957 -34.52 -19.53 -18.15
N ARG A 958 -35.08 -19.53 -19.38
CA ARG A 958 -34.91 -18.42 -20.35
C ARG A 958 -36.20 -17.90 -20.93
N THR A 959 -37.25 -18.70 -21.05
CA THR A 959 -38.53 -18.13 -21.47
C THR A 959 -39.25 -17.50 -20.27
N VAL A 960 -40.14 -16.54 -20.55
CA VAL A 960 -41.01 -15.94 -19.52
C VAL A 960 -41.72 -17.03 -18.71
N ASP A 961 -42.30 -18.02 -19.39
CA ASP A 961 -43.04 -19.11 -18.75
C ASP A 961 -42.13 -19.99 -17.88
N GLU A 962 -40.90 -20.28 -18.34
CA GLU A 962 -39.93 -21.05 -17.55
C GLU A 962 -39.50 -20.32 -16.28
N ILE A 963 -39.25 -19.01 -16.37
CA ILE A 963 -38.83 -18.19 -15.23
C ILE A 963 -39.96 -18.09 -14.20
N GLU A 964 -41.17 -17.72 -14.64
CA GLU A 964 -42.33 -17.63 -13.74
C GLU A 964 -42.63 -18.99 -13.09
N ALA A 965 -42.55 -20.10 -13.86
CA ALA A 965 -42.75 -21.44 -13.33
C ALA A 965 -41.63 -21.91 -12.38
N TRP A 966 -40.40 -21.39 -12.54
CA TRP A 966 -39.29 -21.70 -11.66
C TRP A 966 -39.38 -20.95 -10.33
N MET A 967 -39.76 -19.67 -10.38
CA MET A 967 -39.89 -18.79 -9.21
C MET A 967 -41.17 -19.05 -8.40
N ALA A 968 -42.22 -19.60 -9.01
CA ALA A 968 -43.46 -19.96 -8.30
C ALA A 968 -43.34 -21.20 -7.38
N LYS A 969 -42.20 -21.90 -7.41
CA LYS A 969 -41.91 -23.13 -6.63
C LYS A 969 -40.97 -22.85 -5.48
#